data_AF-A0A562LAN8-F1
#
_entry.id   AF-A0A562LAN8-F1
#
_cell.length_a   1.000
_cell.length_b   1.000
_cell.length_c   1.000
_cell.angle_alpha   90.00
_cell.angle_beta   90.00
_cell.angle_gamma   90.00
#
_symmetry.space_group_name_H-M   'P 1'
#
loop_
_entity.id
_entity.type
_entity.pdbx_description
1 polymer ?
#
loop_
_entity_poly.entity_id
_entity_poly.type
_entity_poly.pdbx_seq_one_letter_code
_entity_poly.pdbx_strand_id
1 'polypeptide(L)'
;MTPAREEPGPLHPQSLDDKSAHEWRQLTAQVLQSRAQAGCARTNVTLESAARREPQSPAAPAFRLWMADNLARDGQLAEALTAYDSAVEQAQAAGRLLAAHDPVIGALRGKAQTAALIGDVATAIATYQELARHAPGDANPLFQAGLLAEKAGRLDDAAGFYRQVAADTPSMRTDDAAQLARRELSRLSLPASTFATDERHIVDMLADALARRDAAKLQALVSRTHFAVGPVGGHTAFETEDLLDELLKDLKDSDVTVRRALLGSGDKRYLHTSGWRGKWFDGDVVFLITRAPRGWQWTGIAITGGNALWVERWRPAVLQKNDPLPFELLAPWPHGQCFTAGGLTEFIGQQAAILAVVAAGGFIFGGIAGAILAELFSTSDCGFGPRGFYYNQGSTHDAEDAFAIDFTRYRQFVPYDNESGGTPVLAARAGIVVQVHAGKPSGDSSESNTVVIDHADPANTVDEHRFRSRYLHLEGPNRIPVSEMMPIEAGTRIGYMDDTGNSVLDHLHFSIHDRELLHDGNPYASVRPTPMSGVRLEDGDSGRCVCSTTHEYTGEKPMIEATTFAGQNWLITPTALSVNEAQPDIEQQKFLLVLSGVVIIDLKGNSGAQWRRETVSIRPDLFNPLQYAVARHGIPTPPGTGGNNYWLGFQVEQWAPFAAVSSMFNQNESVDSGFAVDVWRPNPFVTATGFSNTTLDKLFSGIQVDVAVRDTDAWLHRVSYNIVLQGRIVFGPIIIT
;
A
#
# COMPACT_ATOMS: atom_id res chain seq x y z
N MET A 1 -26.20 -29.93 22.65
CA MET A 1 -25.72 -28.57 22.30
C MET A 1 -24.21 -28.63 22.27
N THR A 2 -23.66 -28.94 21.11
CA THR A 2 -22.24 -28.77 20.79
C THR A 2 -21.99 -27.26 20.79
N PRO A 3 -20.93 -26.74 21.44
CA PRO A 3 -20.59 -25.34 21.30
C PRO A 3 -20.35 -25.05 19.82
N ALA A 4 -21.01 -24.02 19.29
CA ALA A 4 -20.70 -23.49 17.98
C ALA A 4 -19.19 -23.20 17.96
N ARG A 5 -18.48 -23.72 16.96
CA ARG A 5 -17.12 -23.28 16.66
C ARG A 5 -17.18 -21.77 16.43
N GLU A 6 -16.62 -20.98 17.33
CA GLU A 6 -16.21 -19.62 17.03
C GLU A 6 -15.17 -19.72 15.91
N GLU A 7 -15.56 -19.36 14.69
CA GLU A 7 -14.59 -19.04 13.64
C GLU A 7 -14.02 -17.64 13.92
N PRO A 8 -12.71 -17.42 13.68
CA PRO A 8 -11.99 -16.33 14.31
C PRO A 8 -12.34 -14.98 13.71
N GLY A 9 -12.31 -13.98 14.59
CA GLY A 9 -12.38 -12.58 14.24
C GLY A 9 -11.17 -12.13 13.38
N PRO A 10 -11.07 -10.82 13.08
CA PRO A 10 -9.89 -10.25 12.42
C PRO A 10 -8.60 -10.70 13.12
N LEU A 11 -7.49 -10.79 12.36
CA LEU A 11 -6.14 -11.20 12.79
C LEU A 11 -5.90 -10.91 14.27
N HIS A 12 -5.64 -11.95 15.05
CA HIS A 12 -5.55 -11.89 16.49
C HIS A 12 -4.32 -12.68 16.93
N PRO A 13 -3.17 -11.98 17.09
CA PRO A 13 -1.96 -12.63 17.56
C PRO A 13 -2.25 -13.39 18.86
N GLN A 14 -1.94 -14.69 18.88
CA GLN A 14 -2.17 -15.55 20.06
C GLN A 14 -1.43 -15.06 21.32
N SER A 15 -0.46 -14.17 21.14
CA SER A 15 0.32 -13.52 22.19
C SER A 15 -0.43 -12.41 22.93
N LEU A 16 -1.56 -11.92 22.40
CA LEU A 16 -2.37 -10.87 23.03
C LEU A 16 -3.63 -11.44 23.67
N ASP A 17 -4.05 -10.87 24.79
CA ASP A 17 -5.42 -11.05 25.28
C ASP A 17 -6.39 -10.11 24.53
N ASP A 18 -7.70 -10.35 24.66
CA ASP A 18 -8.74 -9.59 23.93
C ASP A 18 -8.62 -8.07 24.16
N LYS A 19 -8.28 -7.67 25.38
CA LYS A 19 -8.12 -6.25 25.75
C LYS A 19 -6.92 -5.64 25.02
N SER A 20 -5.77 -6.32 25.04
CA SER A 20 -4.55 -5.87 24.38
C SER A 20 -4.69 -5.86 22.87
N ALA A 21 -5.37 -6.87 22.29
CA ALA A 21 -5.66 -6.93 20.86
C ALA A 21 -6.62 -5.81 20.43
N HIS A 22 -7.62 -5.49 21.24
CA HIS A 22 -8.51 -4.36 20.99
C HIS A 22 -7.75 -3.02 20.99
N GLU A 23 -6.93 -2.79 22.02
CA GLU A 23 -6.10 -1.59 22.11
C GLU A 23 -5.11 -1.48 20.95
N TRP A 24 -4.44 -2.58 20.60
CA TRP A 24 -3.51 -2.65 19.48
C TRP A 24 -4.18 -2.19 18.17
N ARG A 25 -5.37 -2.71 17.83
CA ARG A 25 -6.14 -2.28 16.65
C ARG A 25 -6.60 -0.82 16.72
N GLN A 26 -7.08 -0.38 17.89
CA GLN A 26 -7.52 1.00 18.07
C GLN A 26 -6.36 1.99 17.87
N LEU A 27 -5.18 1.69 18.41
CA LEU A 27 -4.01 2.53 18.24
C LEU A 27 -3.50 2.50 16.81
N THR A 28 -3.62 1.39 16.08
CA THR A 28 -3.34 1.37 14.64
C THR A 28 -4.24 2.31 13.86
N ALA A 29 -5.55 2.27 14.08
CA ALA A 29 -6.49 3.18 13.41
C ALA A 29 -6.15 4.65 13.70
N GLN A 30 -5.82 4.98 14.97
CA GLN A 30 -5.39 6.33 15.35
C GLN A 30 -4.10 6.76 14.64
N VAL A 31 -3.11 5.86 14.53
CA VAL A 31 -1.86 6.16 13.82
C VAL A 31 -2.10 6.39 12.33
N LEU A 32 -2.88 5.53 11.67
CA LEU A 32 -3.23 5.69 10.25
C LEU A 32 -3.95 7.03 9.99
N GLN A 33 -4.93 7.37 10.84
CA GLN A 33 -5.65 8.64 10.75
C GLN A 33 -4.71 9.84 10.97
N SER A 34 -3.82 9.75 11.95
CA SER A 34 -2.86 10.83 12.26
C SER A 34 -1.85 11.06 11.13
N ARG A 35 -1.34 9.96 10.54
CA ARG A 35 -0.43 10.02 9.40
C ARG A 35 -1.11 10.63 8.18
N ALA A 36 -2.42 10.44 7.99
CA ALA A 36 -3.18 11.09 6.94
C ALA A 36 -3.40 12.61 7.17
N GLN A 37 -3.41 13.09 8.42
CA GLN A 37 -3.73 14.48 8.80
C GLN A 37 -2.51 15.38 9.09
N ALA A 38 -1.30 14.95 8.70
CA ALA A 38 -0.03 15.70 8.78
C ALA A 38 0.46 16.08 10.20
N GLY A 39 0.31 15.18 11.18
CA GLY A 39 1.04 15.30 12.44
C GLY A 39 0.73 14.19 13.44
N CYS A 40 1.76 13.64 14.09
CA CYS A 40 1.61 12.47 14.96
C CYS A 40 1.86 12.75 16.45
N ALA A 41 2.15 14.00 16.84
CA ALA A 41 2.58 14.34 18.20
C ALA A 41 1.62 13.87 19.31
N ARG A 42 0.30 14.06 19.14
CA ARG A 42 -0.70 13.59 20.12
C ARG A 42 -0.73 12.07 20.21
N THR A 43 -0.69 11.42 19.05
CA THR A 43 -0.71 9.95 18.96
C THR A 43 0.55 9.33 19.54
N ASN A 44 1.70 9.98 19.40
CA ASN A 44 2.95 9.57 20.03
C ASN A 44 2.84 9.56 21.56
N VAL A 45 2.18 10.56 22.16
CA VAL A 45 1.91 10.57 23.61
C VAL A 45 1.04 9.38 24.02
N THR A 46 0.02 9.05 23.22
CA THR A 46 -0.85 7.89 23.47
C THR A 46 -0.09 6.57 23.36
N LEU A 47 0.72 6.40 22.31
CA LEU A 47 1.55 5.20 22.09
C LEU A 47 2.55 4.99 23.24
N GLU A 48 3.26 6.04 23.65
CA GLU A 48 4.22 5.98 24.76
C GLU A 48 3.51 5.63 26.08
N SER A 49 2.34 6.21 26.33
CA SER A 49 1.53 5.91 27.52
C SER A 49 1.08 4.44 27.53
N ALA A 50 0.63 3.91 26.39
CA ALA A 50 0.26 2.51 26.25
C ALA A 50 1.45 1.57 26.50
N ALA A 51 2.59 1.84 25.86
CA ALA A 51 3.82 1.05 26.04
C ALA A 51 4.33 1.06 27.50
N ARG A 52 4.23 2.19 28.21
CA ARG A 52 4.63 2.30 29.62
C ARG A 52 3.70 1.63 30.60
N ARG A 53 2.40 1.58 30.29
CA ARG A 53 1.40 0.99 31.18
C ARG A 53 1.56 -0.52 31.29
N GLU A 54 1.88 -1.17 30.18
CA GLU A 54 2.05 -2.63 30.10
C GLU A 54 3.37 -2.99 29.38
N PRO A 55 4.54 -2.70 29.99
CA PRO A 55 5.84 -2.84 29.32
C PRO A 55 6.25 -4.30 29.03
N GLN A 56 5.52 -5.27 29.57
CA GLN A 56 5.72 -6.70 29.28
C GLN A 56 4.79 -7.19 28.17
N SER A 57 3.85 -6.35 27.71
CA SER A 57 2.93 -6.70 26.63
C SER A 57 3.72 -6.92 25.34
N PRO A 58 3.43 -7.99 24.58
CA PRO A 58 4.01 -8.20 23.26
C PRO A 58 3.73 -7.06 22.25
N ALA A 59 2.72 -6.23 22.48
CA ALA A 59 2.42 -5.06 21.65
C ALA A 59 3.27 -3.81 21.99
N ALA A 60 3.89 -3.74 23.18
CA ALA A 60 4.66 -2.57 23.60
C ALA A 60 5.83 -2.22 22.67
N PRO A 61 6.62 -3.18 22.13
CA PRO A 61 7.63 -2.89 21.11
C PRO A 61 7.05 -2.24 19.85
N ALA A 62 5.87 -2.70 19.39
CA ALA A 62 5.20 -2.13 18.22
C ALA A 62 4.85 -0.66 18.46
N PHE A 63 4.29 -0.32 19.62
CA PHE A 63 3.93 1.08 19.92
C PHE A 63 5.14 2.02 19.93
N ARG A 64 6.29 1.57 20.47
CA ARG A 64 7.52 2.36 20.44
C ARG A 64 8.09 2.49 19.03
N LEU A 65 8.05 1.42 18.23
CA LEU A 65 8.45 1.46 16.83
C LEU A 65 7.59 2.45 16.05
N TRP A 66 6.26 2.40 16.19
CA TRP A 66 5.35 3.29 15.47
C TRP A 66 5.56 4.76 15.85
N MET A 67 5.88 5.02 17.11
CA MET A 67 6.27 6.35 17.57
C MET A 67 7.59 6.81 16.92
N ALA A 68 8.60 5.95 16.83
CA ALA A 68 9.86 6.26 16.17
C ALA A 68 9.66 6.55 14.66
N ASP A 69 8.85 5.73 13.98
CA ASP A 69 8.48 5.93 12.58
C ASP A 69 7.72 7.25 12.37
N ASN A 70 6.81 7.59 13.29
CA ASN A 70 6.08 8.86 13.26
C ASN A 70 7.03 10.06 13.37
N LEU A 71 8.00 10.01 14.28
CA LEU A 71 9.03 11.04 14.41
C LEU A 71 9.88 11.14 13.14
N ALA A 72 10.28 10.01 12.56
CA ALA A 72 11.07 9.95 11.33
C ALA A 72 10.32 10.53 10.13
N ARG A 73 9.01 10.24 10.02
CA ARG A 73 8.09 10.80 9.02
C ARG A 73 7.88 12.29 9.18
N ASP A 74 7.72 12.77 10.42
CA ASP A 74 7.52 14.19 10.75
C ASP A 74 8.84 15.00 10.64
N GLY A 75 9.95 14.37 10.23
CA GLY A 75 11.26 15.02 10.03
C GLY A 75 12.06 15.23 11.32
N GLN A 76 11.58 14.70 12.45
CA GLN A 76 12.23 14.76 13.76
C GLN A 76 13.26 13.64 13.91
N LEU A 77 14.27 13.64 13.02
CA LEU A 77 15.17 12.50 12.83
C LEU A 77 16.06 12.22 14.05
N ALA A 78 16.45 13.25 14.82
CA ALA A 78 17.27 13.06 16.03
C ALA A 78 16.45 12.42 17.16
N GLU A 79 15.21 12.87 17.36
CA GLU A 79 14.28 12.25 18.31
C GLU A 79 13.91 10.83 17.87
N ALA A 80 13.74 10.61 16.56
CA ALA A 80 13.46 9.29 16.00
C ALA A 80 14.57 8.29 16.33
N LEU A 81 15.85 8.66 16.22
CA LEU A 81 16.98 7.78 16.61
C LEU A 81 16.88 7.34 18.07
N THR A 82 16.60 8.28 18.97
CA THR A 82 16.42 7.99 20.40
C THR A 82 15.20 7.08 20.63
N ALA A 83 14.11 7.30 19.88
CA ALA A 83 12.92 6.48 19.96
C ALA A 83 13.16 5.06 19.42
N TYR A 84 13.96 4.87 18.37
CA TYR A 84 14.34 3.54 17.90
C TYR A 84 15.22 2.79 18.90
N ASP A 85 16.14 3.47 19.59
CA ASP A 85 16.90 2.85 20.70
C ASP A 85 15.95 2.31 21.77
N SER A 86 14.96 3.12 22.16
CA SER A 86 13.92 2.69 23.10
C SER A 86 13.07 1.53 22.56
N ALA A 87 12.79 1.49 21.26
CA ALA A 87 12.07 0.39 20.63
C ALA A 87 12.90 -0.91 20.64
N VAL A 88 14.21 -0.85 20.39
CA VAL A 88 15.14 -1.99 20.48
C VAL A 88 15.20 -2.53 21.92
N GLU A 89 15.41 -1.67 22.91
CA GLU A 89 15.45 -2.07 24.32
C GLU A 89 14.14 -2.76 24.74
N GLN A 90 13.00 -2.19 24.34
CA GLN A 90 11.69 -2.74 24.64
C GLN A 90 11.44 -4.08 23.93
N ALA A 91 11.86 -4.21 22.68
CA ALA A 91 11.77 -5.43 21.88
C ALA A 91 12.61 -6.58 22.48
N GLN A 92 13.75 -6.27 23.08
CA GLN A 92 14.60 -7.25 23.77
C GLN A 92 14.00 -7.71 25.12
N ALA A 93 13.22 -6.85 25.77
CA ALA A 93 12.66 -7.12 27.09
C ALA A 93 11.27 -7.80 27.07
N ALA A 94 10.46 -7.53 26.04
CA ALA A 94 9.09 -8.05 25.93
C ALA A 94 9.01 -9.37 25.15
N GLY A 95 7.88 -10.07 25.29
CA GLY A 95 7.56 -11.21 24.41
C GLY A 95 7.35 -10.79 22.96
N ARG A 96 7.46 -11.73 22.02
CA ARG A 96 7.20 -11.46 20.60
C ARG A 96 5.71 -11.37 20.32
N LEU A 97 5.29 -10.34 19.59
CA LEU A 97 3.92 -10.22 19.09
C LEU A 97 3.59 -11.34 18.11
N LEU A 98 4.49 -11.58 17.15
CA LEU A 98 4.37 -12.63 16.15
C LEU A 98 5.58 -13.56 16.29
N ALA A 99 5.36 -14.87 16.39
CA ALA A 99 6.43 -15.83 16.67
C ALA A 99 7.56 -15.80 15.62
N ALA A 100 7.19 -15.63 14.36
CA ALA A 100 8.10 -15.61 13.21
C ALA A 100 8.79 -14.25 12.97
N HIS A 101 8.46 -13.21 13.74
CA HIS A 101 8.95 -11.86 13.52
C HIS A 101 9.72 -11.35 14.74
N ASP A 102 10.95 -10.87 14.52
CA ASP A 102 11.77 -10.26 15.55
C ASP A 102 11.62 -8.73 15.49
N PRO A 103 10.94 -8.09 16.47
CA PRO A 103 10.72 -6.64 16.46
C PRO A 103 12.02 -5.82 16.53
N VAL A 104 13.15 -6.42 16.95
CA VAL A 104 14.46 -5.76 16.96
C VAL A 104 14.92 -5.44 15.53
N ILE A 105 14.60 -6.30 14.55
CA ILE A 105 15.01 -6.13 13.15
C ILE A 105 14.41 -4.85 12.57
N GLY A 106 13.10 -4.65 12.72
CA GLY A 106 12.41 -3.44 12.26
C GLY A 106 12.96 -2.16 12.89
N ALA A 107 13.15 -2.17 14.20
CA ALA A 107 13.68 -1.01 14.94
C ALA A 107 15.12 -0.67 14.56
N LEU A 108 16.00 -1.67 14.41
CA LEU A 108 17.37 -1.47 13.96
C LEU A 108 17.43 -0.96 12.51
N ARG A 109 16.55 -1.47 11.62
CA ARG A 109 16.47 -0.99 10.24
C ARG A 109 16.07 0.49 10.19
N GLY A 110 14.99 0.85 10.90
CA GLY A 110 14.54 2.24 11.00
C GLY A 110 15.62 3.17 11.58
N LYS A 111 16.32 2.71 12.62
CA LYS A 111 17.48 3.42 13.20
C LYS A 111 18.61 3.62 12.18
N ALA A 112 19.04 2.55 11.49
CA ALA A 112 20.13 2.62 10.54
C ALA A 112 19.82 3.56 9.36
N GLN A 113 18.59 3.46 8.82
CA GLN A 113 18.10 4.33 7.76
C GLN A 113 18.02 5.79 8.21
N THR A 114 17.50 6.05 9.41
CA THR A 114 17.44 7.40 9.99
C THR A 114 18.82 7.99 10.23
N ALA A 115 19.76 7.19 10.76
CA ALA A 115 21.15 7.60 10.96
C ALA A 115 21.83 7.96 9.63
N ALA A 116 21.58 7.17 8.57
CA ALA A 116 22.08 7.45 7.23
C ALA A 116 21.52 8.77 6.67
N LEU A 117 20.22 9.03 6.86
CA LEU A 117 19.55 10.26 6.39
C LEU A 117 20.08 11.52 7.07
N ILE A 118 20.43 11.47 8.36
CA ILE A 118 21.03 12.61 9.07
C ILE A 118 22.53 12.79 8.78
N GLY A 119 23.15 11.84 8.05
CA GLY A 119 24.59 11.83 7.78
C GLY A 119 25.46 11.30 8.92
N ASP A 120 24.88 10.66 9.94
CA ASP A 120 25.63 9.96 10.98
C ASP A 120 26.07 8.57 10.47
N VAL A 121 27.09 8.59 9.62
CA VAL A 121 27.63 7.40 8.97
C VAL A 121 28.14 6.37 9.98
N ALA A 122 28.72 6.82 11.10
CA ALA A 122 29.28 5.92 12.10
C ALA A 122 28.17 5.11 12.79
N THR A 123 27.12 5.78 13.25
CA THR A 123 25.96 5.11 13.86
C THR A 123 25.23 4.23 12.85
N ALA A 124 25.05 4.70 11.61
CA ALA A 124 24.39 3.92 10.57
C ALA A 124 25.13 2.60 10.28
N ILE A 125 26.45 2.64 10.07
CA ILE A 125 27.27 1.45 9.84
C ILE A 125 27.20 0.49 11.03
N ALA A 126 27.37 1.00 12.26
CA ALA A 126 27.33 0.17 13.46
C ALA A 126 25.96 -0.51 13.64
N THR A 127 24.88 0.22 13.35
CA THR A 127 23.50 -0.31 13.43
C THR A 127 23.24 -1.35 12.35
N TYR A 128 23.74 -1.16 11.12
CA TYR A 128 23.63 -2.18 10.07
C TYR A 128 24.41 -3.46 10.39
N GLN A 129 25.59 -3.34 11.02
CA GLN A 129 26.33 -4.52 11.50
C GLN A 129 25.58 -5.26 12.62
N GLU A 130 24.87 -4.52 13.48
CA GLU A 130 23.99 -5.13 14.48
C GLU A 130 22.79 -5.82 13.84
N LEU A 131 22.13 -5.17 12.88
CA LEU A 131 21.03 -5.75 12.11
C LEU A 131 21.46 -7.06 11.42
N ALA A 132 22.65 -7.10 10.82
CA ALA A 132 23.19 -8.31 10.21
C ALA A 132 23.36 -9.47 11.21
N ARG A 133 23.65 -9.18 12.49
CA ARG A 133 23.72 -10.22 13.54
C ARG A 133 22.36 -10.79 13.89
N HIS A 134 21.30 -9.99 13.79
CA HIS A 134 19.92 -10.43 14.00
C HIS A 134 19.32 -11.12 12.76
N ALA A 135 19.86 -10.85 11.57
CA ALA A 135 19.44 -11.44 10.30
C ALA A 135 20.64 -12.03 9.53
N PRO A 136 21.27 -13.13 10.02
CA PRO A 136 22.53 -13.65 9.46
C PRO A 136 22.44 -14.20 8.03
N GLY A 137 21.24 -14.35 7.46
CA GLY A 137 21.01 -14.72 6.05
C GLY A 137 20.68 -13.55 5.14
N ASP A 138 20.53 -12.34 5.68
CA ASP A 138 20.22 -11.14 4.90
C ASP A 138 21.53 -10.41 4.55
N ALA A 139 21.86 -10.38 3.25
CA ALA A 139 23.04 -9.69 2.73
C ALA A 139 22.90 -8.16 2.78
N ASN A 140 21.67 -7.64 2.79
CA ASN A 140 21.39 -6.23 2.59
C ASN A 140 22.00 -5.31 3.69
N PRO A 141 21.91 -5.60 5.00
CA PRO A 141 22.48 -4.73 6.02
C PRO A 141 23.99 -4.46 5.82
N LEU A 142 24.79 -5.49 5.56
CA LEU A 142 26.23 -5.32 5.34
C LEU A 142 26.52 -4.68 3.98
N PHE A 143 25.70 -4.94 2.94
CA PHE A 143 25.80 -4.21 1.68
C PHE A 143 25.58 -2.70 1.88
N GLN A 144 24.54 -2.29 2.63
CA GLN A 144 24.27 -0.89 2.96
C GLN A 144 25.41 -0.26 3.78
N ALA A 145 25.95 -0.99 4.76
CA ALA A 145 27.14 -0.55 5.50
C ALA A 145 28.35 -0.30 4.58
N GLY A 146 28.55 -1.16 3.58
CA GLY A 146 29.57 -0.99 2.54
C GLY A 146 29.37 0.27 1.71
N LEU A 147 28.15 0.54 1.24
CA LEU A 147 27.82 1.75 0.48
C LEU A 147 28.08 3.03 1.30
N LEU A 148 27.70 3.03 2.57
CA LEU A 148 27.94 4.16 3.48
C LEU A 148 29.45 4.36 3.74
N ALA A 149 30.20 3.29 3.96
CA ALA A 149 31.64 3.35 4.13
C ALA A 149 32.34 3.89 2.88
N GLU A 150 31.90 3.47 1.67
CA GLU A 150 32.45 3.98 0.42
C GLU A 150 32.14 5.46 0.22
N LYS A 151 30.88 5.89 0.46
CA LYS A 151 30.47 7.30 0.40
C LYS A 151 31.29 8.17 1.37
N ALA A 152 31.70 7.62 2.50
CA ALA A 152 32.57 8.28 3.48
C ALA A 152 34.09 8.19 3.18
N GLY A 153 34.49 7.59 2.05
CA GLY A 153 35.89 7.43 1.65
C GLY A 153 36.65 6.34 2.41
N ARG A 154 35.96 5.51 3.20
CA ARG A 154 36.53 4.39 3.97
C ARG A 154 36.57 3.12 3.09
N LEU A 155 37.41 3.14 2.06
CA LEU A 155 37.40 2.12 1.00
C LEU A 155 37.74 0.71 1.50
N ASP A 156 38.68 0.59 2.45
CA ASP A 156 39.05 -0.71 3.02
C ASP A 156 37.90 -1.34 3.82
N ASP A 157 37.18 -0.52 4.59
CA ASP A 157 36.00 -0.95 5.33
C ASP A 157 34.87 -1.34 4.38
N ALA A 158 34.62 -0.53 3.34
CA ALA A 158 33.64 -0.85 2.30
C ALA A 158 33.93 -2.20 1.64
N ALA A 159 35.18 -2.43 1.22
CA ALA A 159 35.60 -3.71 0.67
C ALA A 159 35.45 -4.85 1.70
N GLY A 160 35.70 -4.59 2.98
CA GLY A 160 35.52 -5.55 4.07
C GLY A 160 34.06 -5.98 4.24
N PHE A 161 33.12 -5.03 4.16
CA PHE A 161 31.69 -5.32 4.24
C PHE A 161 31.18 -6.06 3.01
N TYR A 162 31.52 -5.59 1.80
CA TYR A 162 31.09 -6.27 0.59
C TYR A 162 31.61 -7.70 0.50
N ARG A 163 32.87 -7.97 0.90
CA ARG A 163 33.43 -9.33 0.92
C ARG A 163 32.68 -10.31 1.82
N GLN A 164 32.04 -9.83 2.88
CA GLN A 164 31.30 -10.70 3.81
C GLN A 164 30.00 -11.24 3.23
N VAL A 165 29.41 -10.53 2.26
CA VAL A 165 28.10 -10.87 1.71
C VAL A 165 28.09 -11.08 0.20
N ALA A 166 29.23 -10.87 -0.47
CA ALA A 166 29.35 -11.04 -1.92
C ALA A 166 28.95 -12.47 -2.33
N ALA A 167 28.08 -12.58 -3.33
CA ALA A 167 27.61 -13.86 -3.83
C ALA A 167 28.76 -14.69 -4.44
N ASP A 168 28.89 -15.94 -4.00
CA ASP A 168 29.82 -16.90 -4.61
C ASP A 168 29.39 -17.23 -6.04
N THR A 169 28.09 -17.52 -6.21
CA THR A 169 27.45 -17.77 -7.50
C THR A 169 26.89 -16.47 -8.06
N PRO A 170 27.30 -16.05 -9.27
CA PRO A 170 26.75 -14.84 -9.87
C PRO A 170 25.25 -14.96 -10.14
N SER A 171 24.51 -13.90 -9.84
CA SER A 171 23.12 -13.70 -10.23
C SER A 171 22.99 -12.62 -11.31
N MET A 172 21.94 -12.70 -12.12
CA MET A 172 21.55 -11.63 -13.06
C MET A 172 20.61 -10.61 -12.42
N ARG A 173 20.12 -10.88 -11.20
CA ARG A 173 19.24 -9.99 -10.46
C ARG A 173 19.97 -8.72 -10.03
N THR A 174 19.32 -7.58 -10.23
CA THR A 174 19.84 -6.24 -9.89
C THR A 174 19.36 -5.76 -8.51
N ASP A 175 18.43 -6.50 -7.89
CA ASP A 175 17.92 -6.32 -6.53
C ASP A 175 18.56 -7.29 -5.51
N ASP A 176 19.43 -8.18 -5.96
CA ASP A 176 20.18 -9.09 -5.09
C ASP A 176 21.38 -8.36 -4.45
N ALA A 177 21.28 -8.08 -3.14
CA ALA A 177 22.31 -7.39 -2.37
C ALA A 177 23.67 -8.12 -2.37
N ALA A 178 23.67 -9.46 -2.41
CA ALA A 178 24.91 -10.24 -2.45
C ALA A 178 25.60 -10.10 -3.82
N GLN A 179 24.81 -10.12 -4.90
CA GLN A 179 25.32 -9.87 -6.25
C GLN A 179 25.79 -8.42 -6.43
N LEU A 180 25.07 -7.45 -5.87
CA LEU A 180 25.48 -6.05 -5.86
C LEU A 180 26.82 -5.90 -5.13
N ALA A 181 26.96 -6.44 -3.91
CA ALA A 181 28.21 -6.40 -3.14
C ALA A 181 29.42 -6.95 -3.93
N ARG A 182 29.24 -8.07 -4.65
CA ARG A 182 30.27 -8.62 -5.54
C ARG A 182 30.66 -7.64 -6.66
N ARG A 183 29.70 -6.99 -7.29
CA ARG A 183 29.95 -6.00 -8.35
C ARG A 183 30.60 -4.74 -7.78
N GLU A 184 30.25 -4.34 -6.56
CA GLU A 184 30.88 -3.22 -5.86
C GLU A 184 32.34 -3.46 -5.52
N LEU A 185 32.71 -4.68 -5.10
CA LEU A 185 34.13 -5.04 -4.94
C LEU A 185 34.93 -4.84 -6.23
N SER A 186 34.33 -5.21 -7.36
CA SER A 186 34.98 -5.03 -8.67
C SER A 186 35.08 -3.54 -9.02
N ARG A 187 34.02 -2.76 -8.73
CA ARG A 187 33.97 -1.32 -8.97
C ARG A 187 34.96 -0.53 -8.11
N LEU A 188 35.20 -0.94 -6.86
CA LEU A 188 36.16 -0.29 -5.96
C LEU A 188 37.59 -0.26 -6.52
N SER A 189 37.96 -1.25 -7.35
CA SER A 189 39.28 -1.32 -8.00
C SER A 189 39.48 -0.29 -9.12
N LEU A 190 38.42 0.36 -9.59
CA LEU A 190 38.48 1.31 -10.69
C LEU A 190 39.05 2.68 -10.23
N PRO A 191 39.79 3.38 -11.10
CA PRO A 191 40.29 4.72 -10.78
C PRO A 191 39.15 5.74 -10.70
N ALA A 192 39.32 6.80 -9.89
CA ALA A 192 38.27 7.81 -9.68
C ALA A 192 37.90 8.56 -10.97
N SER A 193 38.82 8.65 -11.93
CA SER A 193 38.61 9.25 -13.24
C SER A 193 37.62 8.49 -14.13
N THR A 194 37.22 7.26 -13.75
CA THR A 194 36.19 6.48 -14.47
C THR A 194 34.78 7.00 -14.21
N PHE A 195 34.58 7.79 -13.16
CA PHE A 195 33.27 8.32 -12.78
C PHE A 195 33.14 9.77 -13.24
N ALA A 196 31.98 10.13 -13.76
CA ALA A 196 31.66 11.52 -14.02
C ALA A 196 31.33 12.25 -12.71
N THR A 197 31.69 13.53 -12.64
CA THR A 197 31.48 14.38 -11.47
C THR A 197 30.00 14.66 -11.18
N ASP A 198 29.21 14.77 -12.24
CA ASP A 198 27.80 15.12 -12.22
C ASP A 198 27.06 14.47 -13.40
N GLU A 199 25.74 14.44 -13.31
CA GLU A 199 24.87 13.81 -14.30
C GLU A 199 24.90 14.51 -15.66
N ARG A 200 25.14 15.83 -15.71
CA ARG A 200 25.16 16.58 -16.97
C ARG A 200 26.41 16.23 -17.77
N HIS A 201 27.55 16.12 -17.09
CA HIS A 201 28.81 15.78 -17.73
C HIS A 201 28.76 14.40 -18.41
N ILE A 202 28.23 13.36 -17.74
CA ILE A 202 28.10 12.04 -18.37
C ILE A 202 27.11 12.06 -19.55
N VAL A 203 26.03 12.83 -19.44
CA VAL A 203 25.05 13.00 -20.52
C VAL A 203 25.65 13.68 -21.74
N ASP A 204 26.43 14.74 -21.54
CA ASP A 204 27.11 15.42 -22.64
C ASP A 204 28.11 14.48 -23.33
N MET A 205 28.88 13.70 -22.54
CA MET A 205 29.79 12.70 -23.10
C MET A 205 29.06 11.59 -23.88
N LEU A 206 27.94 11.08 -23.37
CA LEU A 206 27.10 10.09 -24.07
C LEU A 206 26.49 10.68 -25.33
N ALA A 207 25.91 11.87 -25.26
CA ALA A 207 25.28 12.54 -26.38
C ALA A 207 26.26 12.80 -27.52
N ASP A 208 27.46 13.28 -27.20
CA ASP A 208 28.51 13.53 -28.18
C ASP A 208 29.03 12.22 -28.79
N ALA A 209 29.18 11.16 -28.00
CA ALA A 209 29.59 9.84 -28.48
C ALA A 209 28.53 9.22 -29.42
N LEU A 210 27.25 9.29 -29.05
CA LEU A 210 26.13 8.81 -29.87
C LEU A 210 26.02 9.59 -31.19
N ALA A 211 26.08 10.93 -31.14
CA ALA A 211 26.01 11.78 -32.32
C ALA A 211 27.15 11.51 -33.33
N ARG A 212 28.34 11.13 -32.81
CA ARG A 212 29.51 10.77 -33.63
C ARG A 212 29.57 9.29 -34.00
N ARG A 213 28.64 8.47 -33.50
CA ARG A 213 28.67 7.00 -33.59
C ARG A 213 30.00 6.41 -33.09
N ASP A 214 30.57 7.03 -32.04
CA ASP A 214 31.86 6.67 -31.47
C ASP A 214 31.73 5.50 -30.48
N ALA A 215 31.79 4.28 -31.03
CA ALA A 215 31.66 3.06 -30.25
C ALA A 215 32.76 2.90 -29.19
N ALA A 216 33.99 3.35 -29.48
CA ALA A 216 35.10 3.25 -28.53
C ALA A 216 34.88 4.18 -27.33
N LYS A 217 34.36 5.39 -27.56
CA LYS A 217 34.01 6.31 -26.48
C LYS A 217 32.87 5.74 -25.62
N LEU A 218 31.83 5.19 -26.23
CA LEU A 218 30.73 4.55 -25.48
C LEU A 218 31.22 3.38 -24.62
N GLN A 219 32.07 2.51 -25.17
CA GLN A 219 32.65 1.39 -24.43
C GLN A 219 33.54 1.83 -23.26
N ALA A 220 34.10 3.05 -23.31
CA ALA A 220 34.85 3.64 -22.20
C ALA A 220 33.95 4.31 -21.14
N LEU A 221 32.72 4.70 -21.50
CA LEU A 221 31.77 5.38 -20.60
C LEU A 221 30.87 4.41 -19.83
N VAL A 222 30.61 3.23 -20.38
CA VAL A 222 29.75 2.22 -19.76
C VAL A 222 30.37 1.62 -18.50
N SER A 223 29.55 1.41 -17.48
CA SER A 223 29.93 0.67 -16.28
C SER A 223 29.93 -0.82 -16.57
N ARG A 224 31.11 -1.40 -16.80
CA ARG A 224 31.26 -2.84 -17.06
C ARG A 224 30.85 -3.72 -15.88
N THR A 225 30.87 -3.18 -14.67
CA THR A 225 30.48 -3.94 -13.47
C THR A 225 28.99 -3.88 -13.20
N HIS A 226 28.26 -2.90 -13.73
CA HIS A 226 26.84 -2.69 -13.42
C HIS A 226 25.96 -2.55 -14.66
N PHE A 227 26.46 -2.87 -15.86
CA PHE A 227 25.66 -2.82 -17.07
C PHE A 227 24.43 -3.72 -16.96
N ALA A 228 23.25 -3.10 -17.04
CA ALA A 228 21.98 -3.76 -16.88
C ALA A 228 21.00 -3.36 -17.98
N VAL A 229 20.06 -4.25 -18.32
CA VAL A 229 19.01 -4.00 -19.30
C VAL A 229 17.65 -4.44 -18.77
N GLY A 230 16.61 -3.68 -19.06
CA GLY A 230 15.22 -4.01 -18.72
C GLY A 230 14.21 -3.30 -19.62
N PRO A 231 12.92 -3.66 -19.58
CA PRO A 231 11.88 -2.87 -20.20
C PRO A 231 11.65 -1.55 -19.44
N VAL A 232 11.18 -0.54 -20.16
CA VAL A 232 10.57 0.64 -19.55
C VAL A 232 9.34 0.21 -18.75
N GLY A 233 9.20 0.68 -17.50
CA GLY A 233 8.07 0.32 -16.62
C GLY A 233 8.18 -1.04 -15.94
N GLY A 234 9.40 -1.60 -15.83
CA GLY A 234 9.66 -2.84 -15.11
C GLY A 234 11.07 -2.90 -14.51
N HIS A 235 11.53 -4.10 -14.21
CA HIS A 235 12.84 -4.36 -13.61
C HIS A 235 14.00 -4.48 -14.62
N THR A 236 15.23 -4.30 -14.13
CA THR A 236 16.45 -4.55 -14.91
C THR A 236 17.16 -5.85 -14.54
N ALA A 237 17.86 -6.46 -15.48
CA ALA A 237 18.80 -7.57 -15.30
C ALA A 237 20.22 -7.08 -15.52
N PHE A 238 21.20 -7.58 -14.76
CA PHE A 238 22.58 -7.44 -15.18
C PHE A 238 22.84 -8.25 -16.44
N GLU A 239 23.54 -7.64 -17.39
CA GLU A 239 23.78 -8.22 -18.71
C GLU A 239 25.28 -8.41 -18.98
N THR A 240 25.57 -9.28 -19.94
CA THR A 240 26.92 -9.64 -20.35
C THR A 240 27.47 -8.65 -21.41
N GLU A 241 28.80 -8.58 -21.54
CA GLU A 241 29.46 -7.64 -22.46
C GLU A 241 29.11 -7.90 -23.95
N ASP A 242 28.64 -9.11 -24.32
CA ASP A 242 28.17 -9.43 -25.67
C ASP A 242 26.98 -8.55 -26.09
N LEU A 243 26.06 -8.24 -25.18
CA LEU A 243 24.91 -7.40 -25.47
C LEU A 243 25.30 -5.94 -25.70
N LEU A 244 26.31 -5.47 -24.97
CA LEU A 244 26.92 -4.18 -25.23
C LEU A 244 27.56 -4.16 -26.63
N ASP A 245 28.24 -5.24 -27.03
CA ASP A 245 28.79 -5.32 -28.39
C ASP A 245 27.69 -5.28 -29.47
N GLU A 246 26.53 -5.90 -29.22
CA GLU A 246 25.37 -5.82 -30.12
C GLU A 246 24.81 -4.39 -30.21
N LEU A 247 24.68 -3.67 -29.08
CA LEU A 247 24.31 -2.25 -29.08
C LEU A 247 25.27 -1.41 -29.94
N LEU A 248 26.58 -1.61 -29.76
CA LEU A 248 27.60 -0.87 -30.51
C LEU A 248 27.60 -1.22 -32.00
N LYS A 249 27.20 -2.44 -32.39
CA LYS A 249 26.95 -2.80 -33.79
C LYS A 249 25.73 -2.07 -34.33
N ASP A 250 24.62 -2.13 -33.60
CA ASP A 250 23.36 -1.49 -33.98
C ASP A 250 23.50 0.05 -34.12
N LEU A 251 24.34 0.68 -33.31
CA LEU A 251 24.63 2.11 -33.41
C LEU A 251 25.23 2.51 -34.78
N LYS A 252 26.01 1.63 -35.43
CA LYS A 252 26.67 1.97 -36.70
C LYS A 252 25.65 2.26 -37.81
N ASP A 253 24.56 1.50 -37.80
CA ASP A 253 23.48 1.57 -38.79
C ASP A 253 22.35 2.54 -38.37
N SER A 254 22.44 3.09 -37.16
CA SER A 254 21.44 3.96 -36.56
C SER A 254 21.74 5.45 -36.77
N ASP A 255 20.71 6.28 -36.84
CA ASP A 255 20.84 7.74 -36.85
C ASP A 255 20.26 8.31 -35.55
N VAL A 256 21.03 8.18 -34.48
CA VAL A 256 20.55 8.38 -33.11
C VAL A 256 20.45 9.87 -32.78
N THR A 257 19.25 10.29 -32.39
CA THR A 257 18.98 11.61 -31.80
C THR A 257 18.87 11.49 -30.28
N VAL A 258 19.46 12.44 -29.55
CA VAL A 258 19.50 12.44 -28.08
C VAL A 258 18.69 13.60 -27.52
N ARG A 259 17.72 13.31 -26.65
CA ARG A 259 16.99 14.32 -25.90
C ARG A 259 17.74 14.61 -24.61
N ARG A 260 18.41 15.77 -24.53
CA ARG A 260 19.24 16.15 -23.36
C ARG A 260 18.44 16.43 -22.09
N ALA A 261 17.12 16.60 -22.18
CA ALA A 261 16.27 16.68 -21.00
C ALA A 261 16.21 15.30 -20.32
N LEU A 262 16.72 15.22 -19.10
CA LEU A 262 16.74 13.98 -18.33
C LEU A 262 15.40 13.76 -17.62
N LEU A 263 14.99 12.49 -17.59
CA LEU A 263 13.92 12.01 -16.72
C LEU A 263 14.54 11.35 -15.48
N GLY A 264 13.69 11.05 -14.49
CA GLY A 264 14.10 10.42 -13.23
C GLY A 264 14.49 11.43 -12.15
N SER A 265 14.74 10.92 -10.95
CA SER A 265 15.01 11.71 -9.74
C SER A 265 16.15 11.09 -8.91
N GLY A 266 16.58 11.76 -7.84
CA GLY A 266 17.59 11.23 -6.92
C GLY A 266 18.90 10.80 -7.59
N ASP A 267 19.25 9.53 -7.42
CA ASP A 267 20.48 8.90 -7.91
C ASP A 267 20.31 8.17 -9.26
N LYS A 268 19.14 8.27 -9.90
CA LYS A 268 18.84 7.73 -11.24
C LYS A 268 18.47 8.82 -12.23
N ARG A 269 19.02 8.73 -13.44
CA ARG A 269 18.64 9.58 -14.57
C ARG A 269 18.44 8.72 -15.80
N TYR A 270 17.47 9.12 -16.61
CA TYR A 270 17.15 8.44 -17.86
C TYR A 270 17.39 9.40 -19.02
N LEU A 271 18.29 9.01 -19.93
CA LEU A 271 18.61 9.76 -21.14
C LEU A 271 17.89 9.12 -22.32
N HIS A 272 16.87 9.80 -22.83
CA HIS A 272 16.07 9.29 -23.94
C HIS A 272 16.78 9.49 -25.29
N THR A 273 16.83 8.42 -26.08
CA THR A 273 17.40 8.43 -27.43
C THR A 273 16.42 7.79 -28.41
N SER A 274 16.48 8.21 -29.68
CA SER A 274 15.56 7.78 -30.73
C SER A 274 16.30 7.59 -32.05
N GLY A 275 15.75 6.83 -32.98
CA GLY A 275 16.34 6.64 -34.32
C GLY A 275 17.31 5.46 -34.42
N TRP A 276 17.22 4.52 -33.47
CA TRP A 276 17.89 3.23 -33.57
C TRP A 276 17.28 2.40 -34.70
N ARG A 277 18.12 1.68 -35.45
CA ARG A 277 17.75 0.82 -36.60
C ARG A 277 18.53 -0.49 -36.58
N GLY A 278 18.72 -1.00 -35.39
CA GLY A 278 19.49 -2.19 -35.10
C GLY A 278 18.69 -3.48 -35.18
N LYS A 279 19.40 -4.60 -35.00
CA LYS A 279 18.77 -5.90 -34.86
C LYS A 279 18.17 -6.08 -33.46
N TRP A 280 18.88 -5.64 -32.43
CA TRP A 280 18.45 -5.73 -31.03
C TRP A 280 17.76 -4.46 -30.57
N PHE A 281 18.29 -3.31 -30.98
CA PHE A 281 17.81 -1.99 -30.57
C PHE A 281 17.21 -1.27 -31.78
N ASP A 282 15.89 -1.08 -31.78
CA ASP A 282 15.15 -0.43 -32.86
C ASP A 282 14.19 0.61 -32.28
N GLY A 283 14.08 1.76 -32.93
CA GLY A 283 13.26 2.88 -32.47
C GLY A 283 13.89 3.69 -31.33
N ASP A 284 13.24 3.66 -30.17
CA ASP A 284 13.62 4.44 -28.99
C ASP A 284 14.41 3.56 -28.00
N VAL A 285 15.42 4.15 -27.36
CA VAL A 285 16.27 3.47 -26.38
C VAL A 285 16.58 4.46 -25.27
N VAL A 286 16.41 4.05 -24.02
CA VAL A 286 16.63 4.90 -22.86
C VAL A 286 17.90 4.47 -22.15
N PHE A 287 18.85 5.38 -21.95
CA PHE A 287 20.09 5.08 -21.26
C PHE A 287 19.90 5.32 -19.75
N LEU A 288 20.23 4.33 -18.93
CA LEU A 288 20.19 4.42 -17.46
C LEU A 288 21.52 4.96 -16.96
N ILE A 289 21.45 6.09 -16.25
CA ILE A 289 22.59 6.74 -15.65
C ILE A 289 22.35 6.73 -14.15
N THR A 290 23.26 6.14 -13.39
CA THR A 290 23.12 6.02 -11.94
C THR A 290 24.30 6.62 -11.22
N ARG A 291 24.05 7.09 -9.99
CA ARG A 291 25.07 7.64 -9.12
C ARG A 291 25.64 6.54 -8.24
N ALA A 292 26.89 6.18 -8.50
CA ALA A 292 27.70 5.40 -7.58
C ALA A 292 28.23 6.32 -6.45
N PRO A 293 28.68 5.76 -5.30
CA PRO A 293 29.31 6.54 -4.22
C PRO A 293 30.43 7.50 -4.68
N ARG A 294 31.15 7.15 -5.76
CA ARG A 294 32.30 7.90 -6.30
C ARG A 294 31.96 8.83 -7.48
N GLY A 295 30.71 8.84 -7.96
CA GLY A 295 30.27 9.69 -9.07
C GLY A 295 29.26 8.99 -9.99
N TRP A 296 28.96 9.62 -11.12
CA TRP A 296 27.93 9.16 -12.06
C TRP A 296 28.50 8.25 -13.15
N GLN A 297 27.72 7.26 -13.56
CA GLN A 297 28.09 6.32 -14.61
C GLN A 297 26.89 5.97 -15.49
N TRP A 298 27.17 5.60 -16.73
CA TRP A 298 26.19 4.91 -17.58
C TRP A 298 26.13 3.44 -17.16
N THR A 299 25.03 3.01 -16.56
CA THR A 299 24.90 1.65 -16.00
C THR A 299 23.91 0.77 -16.74
N GLY A 300 23.27 1.23 -17.81
CA GLY A 300 22.36 0.33 -18.49
C GLY A 300 21.51 0.95 -19.56
N ILE A 301 20.56 0.15 -20.04
CA ILE A 301 19.60 0.53 -21.06
C ILE A 301 18.20 0.04 -20.69
N ALA A 302 17.20 0.87 -20.93
CA ALA A 302 15.82 0.48 -20.92
C ALA A 302 15.28 0.46 -22.34
N ILE A 303 14.67 -0.65 -22.71
CA ILE A 303 14.07 -0.83 -24.02
C ILE A 303 12.63 -0.32 -23.99
N THR A 304 12.28 0.54 -24.95
CA THR A 304 10.91 1.01 -25.14
C THR A 304 10.18 0.16 -26.17
N GLY A 305 10.90 -0.49 -27.11
CA GLY A 305 10.37 -1.43 -28.09
C GLY A 305 11.14 -2.75 -28.04
N GLY A 306 10.51 -3.81 -27.55
CA GLY A 306 11.10 -5.14 -27.62
C GLY A 306 10.90 -5.80 -28.98
N ASN A 307 11.59 -6.91 -29.21
CA ASN A 307 11.42 -7.76 -30.38
C ASN A 307 11.60 -9.23 -29.94
N ALA A 308 11.46 -10.17 -30.87
CA ALA A 308 11.53 -11.60 -30.56
C ALA A 308 12.86 -12.03 -29.89
N LEU A 309 13.95 -11.30 -30.12
CA LEU A 309 15.25 -11.59 -29.49
C LEU A 309 15.23 -11.30 -27.99
N TRP A 310 14.57 -10.22 -27.56
CA TRP A 310 14.40 -9.89 -26.15
C TRP A 310 13.54 -10.93 -25.44
N VAL A 311 12.43 -11.35 -26.07
CA VAL A 311 11.56 -12.41 -25.54
C VAL A 311 12.32 -13.73 -25.39
N GLU A 312 13.19 -14.07 -26.34
CA GLU A 312 14.02 -15.27 -26.24
C GLU A 312 15.11 -15.12 -25.16
N ARG A 313 15.79 -13.97 -25.09
CA ARG A 313 16.89 -13.72 -24.15
C ARG A 313 16.42 -13.76 -22.69
N TRP A 314 15.23 -13.26 -22.42
CA TRP A 314 14.64 -13.22 -21.08
C TRP A 314 13.61 -14.31 -20.83
N ARG A 315 13.57 -15.35 -21.69
CA ARG A 315 12.78 -16.54 -21.41
C ARG A 315 13.38 -17.23 -20.19
N PRO A 316 12.60 -17.48 -19.13
CA PRO A 316 13.12 -18.20 -17.97
C PRO A 316 13.51 -19.63 -18.36
N ALA A 317 14.56 -20.14 -17.72
CA ALA A 317 15.00 -21.52 -17.94
C ALA A 317 13.95 -22.55 -17.50
N VAL A 318 13.17 -22.21 -16.47
CA VAL A 318 12.10 -23.05 -15.90
C VAL A 318 10.84 -22.22 -15.76
N LEU A 319 9.73 -22.68 -16.33
CA LEU A 319 8.41 -22.09 -16.15
C LEU A 319 7.78 -22.63 -14.87
N GLN A 320 7.52 -21.76 -13.90
CA GLN A 320 6.76 -22.10 -12.71
C GLN A 320 5.28 -22.25 -13.05
N LYS A 321 4.57 -23.14 -12.35
CA LYS A 321 3.16 -23.48 -12.63
C LYS A 321 2.25 -23.47 -11.39
N ASN A 322 2.67 -22.82 -10.31
CA ASN A 322 1.96 -22.85 -9.03
C ASN A 322 0.52 -22.34 -9.16
N ASP A 323 -0.42 -23.08 -8.55
CA ASP A 323 -1.85 -22.83 -8.68
C ASP A 323 -2.28 -21.41 -8.22
N PRO A 324 -3.42 -20.91 -8.73
CA PRO A 324 -3.96 -19.62 -8.32
C PRO A 324 -4.38 -19.60 -6.84
N LEU A 325 -4.63 -18.40 -6.32
CA LEU A 325 -5.06 -18.24 -4.94
C LEU A 325 -6.43 -18.90 -4.70
N PRO A 326 -6.65 -19.49 -3.51
CA PRO A 326 -7.95 -20.03 -3.15
C PRO A 326 -8.99 -18.95 -2.78
N PHE A 327 -8.66 -17.67 -2.98
CA PHE A 327 -9.50 -16.53 -2.65
C PHE A 327 -9.26 -15.36 -3.61
N GLU A 328 -10.22 -14.44 -3.64
CA GLU A 328 -10.13 -13.20 -4.39
C GLU A 328 -9.29 -12.14 -3.65
N LEU A 329 -8.46 -11.44 -4.43
CA LEU A 329 -7.73 -10.24 -4.02
C LEU A 329 -8.44 -8.98 -4.48
N LEU A 330 -8.23 -7.89 -3.75
CA LEU A 330 -8.52 -6.56 -4.26
C LEU A 330 -7.33 -6.04 -5.07
N ALA A 331 -7.59 -5.31 -6.15
CA ALA A 331 -6.56 -4.59 -6.87
C ALA A 331 -5.88 -3.54 -5.96
N PRO A 332 -4.54 -3.45 -5.92
CA PRO A 332 -3.80 -2.63 -4.95
C PRO A 332 -3.75 -1.13 -5.29
N TRP A 333 -4.79 -0.58 -5.90
CA TRP A 333 -4.91 0.84 -6.22
C TRP A 333 -6.36 1.33 -6.04
N PRO A 334 -6.64 2.64 -5.96
CA PRO A 334 -7.96 3.16 -5.67
C PRO A 334 -9.04 2.79 -6.70
N HIS A 335 -10.28 2.74 -6.22
CA HIS A 335 -11.50 2.44 -6.97
C HIS A 335 -11.61 3.29 -8.24
N GLY A 336 -11.97 2.64 -9.34
CA GLY A 336 -12.17 3.29 -10.64
C GLY A 336 -10.89 3.57 -11.43
N GLN A 337 -9.71 3.24 -10.89
CA GLN A 337 -8.47 3.23 -11.66
C GLN A 337 -8.24 1.85 -12.29
N CYS A 338 -7.66 1.84 -13.49
CA CYS A 338 -7.37 0.63 -14.23
C CYS A 338 -5.89 0.57 -14.62
N PHE A 339 -5.26 -0.58 -14.40
CA PHE A 339 -3.83 -0.81 -14.64
C PHE A 339 -3.65 -2.05 -15.52
N THR A 340 -2.60 -2.05 -16.33
CA THR A 340 -2.24 -3.22 -17.13
C THR A 340 -1.36 -4.16 -16.32
N ALA A 341 -1.68 -5.45 -16.32
CA ALA A 341 -0.86 -6.50 -15.72
C ALA A 341 0.31 -6.87 -16.64
N GLY A 342 1.47 -6.24 -16.45
CA GLY A 342 2.65 -6.41 -17.29
C GLY A 342 2.33 -6.24 -18.78
N GLY A 343 2.97 -7.02 -19.64
CA GLY A 343 2.56 -7.17 -21.03
C GLY A 343 3.52 -6.60 -22.08
N LEU A 344 4.82 -6.65 -21.80
CA LEU A 344 5.87 -6.30 -22.75
C LEU A 344 5.65 -6.99 -24.11
N THR A 345 5.38 -8.31 -24.11
CA THR A 345 5.15 -9.09 -25.34
C THR A 345 3.94 -8.59 -26.14
N GLU A 346 2.84 -8.27 -25.46
CA GLU A 346 1.63 -7.73 -26.10
C GLU A 346 1.88 -6.35 -26.67
N PHE A 347 2.63 -5.50 -25.96
CA PHE A 347 3.01 -4.19 -26.45
C PHE A 347 3.86 -4.29 -27.73
N ILE A 348 4.82 -5.23 -27.78
CA ILE A 348 5.61 -5.52 -28.98
C ILE A 348 4.70 -5.90 -30.15
N GLY A 349 3.73 -6.79 -29.92
CA GLY A 349 2.74 -7.18 -30.93
C GLY A 349 1.91 -6.00 -31.43
N GLN A 350 1.47 -5.12 -30.53
CA GLN A 350 0.71 -3.91 -30.88
C GLN A 350 1.54 -2.93 -31.73
N GLN A 351 2.82 -2.72 -31.40
CA GLN A 351 3.73 -1.89 -32.18
C GLN A 351 3.96 -2.46 -33.59
N ALA A 352 4.20 -3.77 -33.69
CA ALA A 352 4.38 -4.45 -34.98
C ALA A 352 3.12 -4.33 -35.87
N ALA A 353 1.93 -4.43 -35.29
CA ALA A 353 0.67 -4.26 -36.01
C ALA A 353 0.51 -2.83 -36.57
N ILE A 354 0.83 -1.79 -35.77
CA ILE A 354 0.81 -0.39 -36.22
C ILE A 354 1.77 -0.22 -37.41
N LEU A 355 3.01 -0.69 -37.28
CA LEU A 355 4.02 -0.56 -38.33
C LEU A 355 3.64 -1.30 -39.62
N ALA A 356 3.05 -2.50 -39.51
CA ALA A 356 2.59 -3.27 -40.67
C ALA A 356 1.49 -2.53 -41.45
N VAL A 357 0.54 -1.90 -40.75
CA VAL A 357 -0.53 -1.09 -41.38
C VAL A 357 0.06 0.14 -42.08
N VAL A 358 1.02 0.82 -41.45
CA VAL A 358 1.72 1.96 -42.04
C VAL A 358 2.46 1.54 -43.32
N ALA A 359 3.17 0.41 -43.29
CA ALA A 359 3.91 -0.11 -44.42
C ALA A 359 3.00 -0.54 -45.59
N ALA A 360 1.86 -1.18 -45.30
CA ALA A 360 0.94 -1.69 -46.34
C ALA A 360 0.17 -0.58 -47.07
N GLY A 361 -0.14 0.54 -46.41
CA GLY A 361 -0.94 1.63 -46.98
C GLY A 361 -0.15 2.79 -47.61
N GLY A 362 1.18 2.78 -47.53
CA GLY A 362 2.02 3.93 -47.89
C GLY A 362 1.85 5.13 -46.93
N PHE A 363 2.67 6.18 -47.10
CA PHE A 363 2.80 7.26 -46.10
C PHE A 363 1.47 7.96 -45.75
N ILE A 364 0.56 8.13 -46.71
CA ILE A 364 -0.70 8.85 -46.49
C ILE A 364 -1.79 7.93 -45.92
N PHE A 365 -2.15 6.85 -46.63
CA PHE A 365 -3.23 5.96 -46.18
C PHE A 365 -2.81 5.04 -45.04
N GLY A 366 -1.58 4.53 -45.08
CA GLY A 366 -1.00 3.73 -43.99
C GLY A 366 -0.73 4.56 -42.74
N GLY A 367 -0.26 5.80 -42.88
CA GLY A 367 -0.07 6.72 -41.75
C GLY A 367 -1.37 7.02 -41.01
N ILE A 368 -2.45 7.31 -41.73
CA ILE A 368 -3.78 7.53 -41.13
C ILE A 368 -4.31 6.26 -40.45
N ALA A 369 -4.23 5.11 -41.13
CA ALA A 369 -4.71 3.85 -40.57
C ALA A 369 -3.90 3.40 -39.33
N GLY A 370 -2.58 3.63 -39.33
CA GLY A 370 -1.71 3.41 -38.18
C GLY A 370 -2.06 4.34 -37.00
N ALA A 371 -2.34 5.62 -37.27
CA ALA A 371 -2.80 6.56 -36.26
C ALA A 371 -4.15 6.15 -35.65
N ILE A 372 -5.10 5.70 -36.48
CA ILE A 372 -6.39 5.15 -36.01
C ILE A 372 -6.17 3.92 -35.13
N LEU A 373 -5.25 3.03 -35.49
CA LEU A 373 -4.96 1.84 -34.69
C LEU A 373 -4.30 2.20 -33.35
N ALA A 374 -3.38 3.16 -33.34
CA ALA A 374 -2.78 3.67 -32.11
C ALA A 374 -3.82 4.38 -31.21
N GLU A 375 -4.74 5.14 -31.81
CA GLU A 375 -5.87 5.76 -31.10
C GLU A 375 -6.77 4.69 -30.50
N LEU A 376 -7.11 3.63 -31.26
CA LEU A 376 -7.89 2.49 -30.77
C LEU A 376 -7.23 1.83 -29.55
N PHE A 377 -5.92 1.59 -29.57
CA PHE A 377 -5.24 1.06 -28.37
C PHE A 377 -5.24 2.05 -27.21
N SER A 378 -5.11 3.34 -27.50
CA SER A 378 -5.10 4.41 -26.49
C SER A 378 -6.47 4.70 -25.87
N THR A 379 -7.56 4.19 -26.46
CA THR A 379 -8.92 4.31 -25.89
C THR A 379 -9.20 3.32 -24.76
N SER A 380 -8.32 2.32 -24.53
CA SER A 380 -8.44 1.39 -23.40
C SER A 380 -8.46 2.15 -22.06
N ASP A 381 -9.26 1.66 -21.10
CA ASP A 381 -9.30 2.19 -19.73
C ASP A 381 -7.93 2.12 -19.04
N CYS A 382 -7.05 1.22 -19.48
CA CYS A 382 -5.68 1.08 -19.00
C CYS A 382 -4.63 1.87 -19.82
N GLY A 383 -5.06 2.61 -20.84
CA GLY A 383 -4.17 3.34 -21.75
C GLY A 383 -3.27 2.45 -22.61
N PHE A 384 -2.22 3.06 -23.18
CA PHE A 384 -1.28 2.41 -24.09
C PHE A 384 0.15 2.89 -23.80
N GLY A 385 1.10 1.96 -23.66
CA GLY A 385 2.51 2.28 -23.38
C GLY A 385 3.38 1.05 -23.14
N PRO A 386 4.71 1.24 -23.00
CA PRO A 386 5.70 0.17 -22.82
C PRO A 386 5.61 -0.43 -21.42
N ARG A 387 5.10 -1.67 -21.33
CA ARG A 387 4.72 -2.35 -20.10
C ARG A 387 5.88 -3.14 -19.46
N GLY A 388 5.81 -3.33 -18.15
CA GLY A 388 6.72 -4.20 -17.39
C GLY A 388 6.51 -5.69 -17.61
N PHE A 389 7.17 -6.50 -16.79
CA PHE A 389 7.12 -7.96 -16.91
C PHE A 389 5.82 -8.56 -16.36
N TYR A 390 5.43 -9.68 -16.95
CA TYR A 390 4.33 -10.54 -16.49
C TYR A 390 4.90 -11.88 -15.97
N TYR A 391 4.04 -12.81 -15.55
CA TYR A 391 4.46 -14.12 -15.03
C TYR A 391 5.49 -14.81 -15.90
N ASN A 392 6.50 -15.39 -15.27
CA ASN A 392 7.53 -16.18 -15.94
C ASN A 392 8.15 -15.44 -17.14
N GLN A 393 8.33 -14.11 -17.03
CA GLN A 393 8.96 -13.28 -18.03
C GLN A 393 10.00 -12.38 -17.37
N GLY A 394 11.19 -12.29 -17.94
CA GLY A 394 12.23 -11.43 -17.36
C GLY A 394 13.10 -12.17 -16.34
N SER A 395 14.24 -11.58 -16.03
CA SER A 395 15.24 -12.08 -15.09
C SER A 395 14.85 -11.93 -13.62
N THR A 396 13.78 -11.20 -13.34
CA THR A 396 13.30 -10.90 -11.98
C THR A 396 11.97 -11.58 -11.67
N HIS A 397 11.24 -12.06 -12.68
CA HIS A 397 10.01 -12.85 -12.49
C HIS A 397 10.30 -14.32 -12.80
N ASP A 398 11.31 -14.83 -12.11
CA ASP A 398 11.66 -16.24 -12.06
C ASP A 398 11.60 -16.73 -10.61
N ALA A 399 11.75 -18.04 -10.46
CA ALA A 399 11.91 -18.68 -9.16
C ALA A 399 10.90 -18.19 -8.09
N GLU A 400 11.40 -17.49 -7.07
CA GLU A 400 10.61 -16.98 -5.96
C GLU A 400 9.62 -15.90 -6.35
N ASP A 401 9.85 -15.12 -7.41
CA ASP A 401 8.96 -14.04 -7.89
C ASP A 401 8.35 -14.38 -9.26
N ALA A 402 8.27 -15.67 -9.62
CA ALA A 402 7.81 -16.13 -10.92
C ALA A 402 6.39 -15.66 -11.32
N PHE A 403 5.52 -15.37 -10.34
CA PHE A 403 4.18 -14.82 -10.59
C PHE A 403 4.03 -13.38 -10.09
N ALA A 404 5.14 -12.65 -9.95
CA ALA A 404 5.08 -11.22 -9.78
C ALA A 404 4.56 -10.52 -11.04
N ILE A 405 4.00 -9.34 -10.85
CA ILE A 405 3.49 -8.48 -11.92
C ILE A 405 4.04 -7.08 -11.71
N ASP A 406 4.59 -6.51 -12.79
CA ASP A 406 4.88 -5.09 -12.86
C ASP A 406 3.64 -4.36 -13.39
N PHE A 407 2.92 -3.70 -12.49
CA PHE A 407 1.78 -2.87 -12.83
C PHE A 407 2.24 -1.47 -13.18
N THR A 408 2.03 -1.07 -14.42
CA THR A 408 2.27 0.30 -14.88
C THR A 408 0.94 1.01 -15.08
N ARG A 409 0.89 2.29 -14.69
CA ARG A 409 -0.26 3.15 -14.95
C ARG A 409 -0.04 3.89 -16.27
N TYR A 410 -1.03 3.86 -17.15
CA TYR A 410 -1.11 4.83 -18.26
C TYR A 410 -2.45 5.54 -18.18
N ARG A 411 -2.47 6.78 -18.69
CA ARG A 411 -3.72 7.51 -18.88
C ARG A 411 -4.22 7.26 -20.30
N GLN A 412 -5.54 7.25 -20.44
CA GLN A 412 -6.17 7.23 -21.75
C GLN A 412 -5.61 8.34 -22.63
N PHE A 413 -5.24 8.02 -23.88
CA PHE A 413 -4.62 8.95 -24.83
C PHE A 413 -3.23 9.50 -24.44
N VAL A 414 -2.62 9.01 -23.36
CA VAL A 414 -1.25 9.36 -22.98
C VAL A 414 -0.35 8.17 -23.30
N PRO A 415 0.44 8.22 -24.40
CA PRO A 415 1.24 7.09 -24.84
C PRO A 415 2.39 6.73 -23.88
N TYR A 416 2.70 7.62 -22.92
CA TYR A 416 3.74 7.44 -21.91
C TYR A 416 3.50 8.43 -20.76
N ASP A 417 3.11 7.92 -19.58
CA ASP A 417 2.84 8.73 -18.38
C ASP A 417 4.03 8.61 -17.40
N ASN A 418 4.96 9.57 -17.49
CA ASN A 418 6.04 9.73 -16.53
C ASN A 418 5.63 10.46 -15.25
N GLU A 419 4.35 10.84 -15.14
CA GLU A 419 3.74 11.43 -13.95
C GLU A 419 2.91 10.38 -13.19
N SER A 420 3.15 9.09 -13.46
CA SER A 420 2.48 7.97 -12.79
C SER A 420 2.88 7.84 -11.32
N GLY A 421 4.05 8.37 -10.95
CA GLY A 421 4.50 8.54 -9.58
C GLY A 421 3.47 9.27 -8.72
N GLY A 422 3.32 8.81 -7.48
CA GLY A 422 2.31 9.37 -6.57
C GLY A 422 0.93 8.73 -6.71
N THR A 423 0.78 7.62 -7.44
CA THR A 423 -0.45 6.82 -7.37
C THR A 423 -0.50 6.07 -6.04
N PRO A 424 -1.58 6.21 -5.22
CA PRO A 424 -1.69 5.46 -3.97
C PRO A 424 -1.66 3.96 -4.22
N VAL A 425 -0.86 3.26 -3.43
CA VAL A 425 -0.85 1.79 -3.37
C VAL A 425 -1.62 1.36 -2.13
N LEU A 426 -2.58 0.47 -2.31
CA LEU A 426 -3.49 -0.03 -1.29
C LEU A 426 -3.20 -1.50 -0.98
N ALA A 427 -3.39 -1.90 0.27
CA ALA A 427 -3.30 -3.30 0.66
C ALA A 427 -4.39 -4.11 -0.06
N ALA A 428 -3.98 -5.12 -0.81
CA ALA A 428 -4.86 -6.01 -1.59
C ALA A 428 -5.75 -6.88 -0.69
N ARG A 429 -5.34 -7.06 0.57
CA ARG A 429 -6.02 -7.89 1.57
C ARG A 429 -5.62 -7.46 2.97
N ALA A 430 -6.51 -7.67 3.93
CA ALA A 430 -6.21 -7.48 5.35
C ALA A 430 -5.07 -8.40 5.80
N GLY A 431 -4.25 -7.95 6.73
CA GLY A 431 -3.00 -8.62 7.07
C GLY A 431 -2.27 -7.96 8.23
N ILE A 432 -1.12 -8.52 8.60
CA ILE A 432 -0.18 -7.87 9.52
C ILE A 432 1.06 -7.49 8.72
N VAL A 433 1.48 -6.24 8.83
CA VAL A 433 2.70 -5.76 8.19
C VAL A 433 3.89 -6.40 8.89
N VAL A 434 4.71 -7.15 8.15
CA VAL A 434 5.86 -7.89 8.70
C VAL A 434 7.21 -7.33 8.26
N GLN A 435 7.22 -6.44 7.26
CA GLN A 435 8.43 -5.76 6.83
C GLN A 435 8.10 -4.39 6.23
N VAL A 436 8.85 -3.37 6.64
CA VAL A 436 8.81 -2.04 6.03
C VAL A 436 10.22 -1.54 5.74
N HIS A 437 10.46 -1.20 4.48
CA HIS A 437 11.66 -0.49 4.03
C HIS A 437 11.19 0.86 3.50
N ALA A 438 11.47 1.94 4.22
CA ALA A 438 11.00 3.29 3.87
C ALA A 438 12.12 4.32 3.75
N GLY A 439 13.38 3.96 4.03
CA GLY A 439 14.47 4.91 4.16
C GLY A 439 15.06 5.43 2.85
N LYS A 440 14.61 4.95 1.69
CA LYS A 440 15.25 5.26 0.40
C LYS A 440 14.55 6.44 -0.28
N PRO A 441 15.29 7.45 -0.77
CA PRO A 441 14.69 8.51 -1.58
C PRO A 441 14.26 7.99 -2.95
N SER A 442 13.29 8.66 -3.57
CA SER A 442 12.94 8.47 -4.98
C SER A 442 14.21 8.53 -5.86
N GLY A 443 14.33 7.57 -6.75
CA GLY A 443 15.49 7.39 -7.64
C GLY A 443 16.72 6.77 -6.99
N ASP A 444 16.64 6.19 -5.79
CA ASP A 444 17.73 5.36 -5.25
C ASP A 444 17.81 4.02 -6.00
N SER A 445 19.00 3.64 -6.47
CA SER A 445 19.21 2.40 -7.24
C SER A 445 19.70 1.21 -6.41
N SER A 446 19.97 1.40 -5.12
CA SER A 446 20.58 0.38 -4.25
C SER A 446 19.57 -0.56 -3.63
N GLU A 447 18.35 -0.08 -3.37
CA GLU A 447 17.32 -0.81 -2.64
C GLU A 447 15.95 -0.17 -2.91
N SER A 448 14.91 -1.00 -3.01
CA SER A 448 13.52 -0.53 -3.13
C SER A 448 12.90 -0.25 -1.77
N ASN A 449 12.07 0.79 -1.69
CA ASN A 449 11.13 0.89 -0.58
C ASN A 449 10.04 -0.17 -0.77
N THR A 450 9.75 -0.90 0.30
CA THR A 450 8.97 -2.13 0.26
C THR A 450 8.04 -2.23 1.47
N VAL A 451 6.84 -2.76 1.23
CA VAL A 451 5.96 -3.26 2.29
C VAL A 451 5.70 -4.74 2.05
N VAL A 452 5.82 -5.54 3.11
CA VAL A 452 5.46 -6.96 3.11
C VAL A 452 4.39 -7.20 4.16
N ILE A 453 3.32 -7.89 3.77
CA ILE A 453 2.18 -8.17 4.63
C ILE A 453 1.91 -9.67 4.63
N ASP A 454 1.83 -10.25 5.82
CA ASP A 454 1.35 -11.62 6.02
C ASP A 454 -0.17 -11.62 6.15
N HIS A 455 -0.81 -12.61 5.53
CA HIS A 455 -2.25 -12.77 5.50
C HIS A 455 -2.66 -14.13 6.08
N ALA A 456 -3.76 -14.13 6.83
CA ALA A 456 -4.38 -15.37 7.27
C ALA A 456 -4.91 -16.19 6.09
N ASP A 457 -4.71 -17.51 6.18
CA ASP A 457 -5.34 -18.48 5.30
C ASP A 457 -6.87 -18.46 5.55
N PRO A 458 -7.70 -18.14 4.54
CA PRO A 458 -9.15 -18.16 4.73
C PRO A 458 -9.72 -19.56 5.01
N ALA A 459 -9.03 -20.64 4.64
CA ALA A 459 -9.44 -22.01 4.96
C ALA A 459 -8.92 -22.48 6.34
N ASN A 460 -7.87 -21.84 6.86
CA ASN A 460 -7.32 -22.09 8.17
C ASN A 460 -6.85 -20.77 8.79
N THR A 461 -7.80 -20.02 9.32
CA THR A 461 -7.58 -18.67 9.85
C THR A 461 -6.68 -18.61 11.08
N VAL A 462 -6.29 -19.77 11.63
CA VAL A 462 -5.24 -19.89 12.66
C VAL A 462 -3.83 -19.82 12.04
N ASP A 463 -3.67 -20.14 10.75
CA ASP A 463 -2.44 -19.87 10.02
C ASP A 463 -2.44 -18.44 9.47
N GLU A 464 -1.98 -17.51 10.32
CA GLU A 464 -1.89 -16.08 10.02
C GLU A 464 -0.75 -15.72 9.04
N HIS A 465 0.04 -16.71 8.59
CA HIS A 465 1.32 -16.47 7.92
C HIS A 465 1.52 -17.33 6.66
N ARG A 466 0.46 -17.97 6.16
CA ARG A 466 0.55 -18.79 4.95
C ARG A 466 0.85 -17.94 3.73
N PHE A 467 0.04 -16.91 3.50
CA PHE A 467 0.15 -16.08 2.32
C PHE A 467 0.84 -14.77 2.65
N ARG A 468 1.72 -14.33 1.77
CA ARG A 468 2.47 -13.08 1.91
C ARG A 468 2.35 -12.25 0.65
N SER A 469 1.99 -10.98 0.79
CA SER A 469 2.08 -10.01 -0.31
C SER A 469 3.32 -9.14 -0.18
N ARG A 470 3.92 -8.81 -1.32
CA ARG A 470 5.06 -7.88 -1.43
C ARG A 470 4.68 -6.74 -2.36
N TYR A 471 4.95 -5.52 -1.91
CA TYR A 471 4.72 -4.28 -2.65
C TYR A 471 6.03 -3.52 -2.73
N LEU A 472 6.59 -3.40 -3.93
CA LEU A 472 7.89 -2.80 -4.16
C LEU A 472 7.76 -1.47 -4.91
N HIS A 473 8.85 -0.70 -4.88
CA HIS A 473 9.01 0.61 -5.53
C HIS A 473 8.06 1.67 -4.98
N LEU A 474 8.03 1.76 -3.65
CA LEU A 474 7.23 2.79 -2.97
C LEU A 474 8.01 4.10 -2.79
N GLU A 475 7.28 5.19 -2.59
CA GLU A 475 7.86 6.50 -2.33
C GLU A 475 8.59 6.55 -0.97
N GLY A 476 9.68 7.31 -0.92
CA GLY A 476 10.41 7.61 0.30
C GLY A 476 11.26 8.89 0.21
N PRO A 477 12.05 9.23 1.26
CA PRO A 477 12.17 8.50 2.50
C PRO A 477 11.01 8.76 3.48
N ASN A 478 10.71 7.79 4.34
CA ASN A 478 9.71 7.83 5.42
C ASN A 478 8.29 8.24 4.97
N ARG A 479 7.92 7.95 3.72
CA ARG A 479 6.58 8.25 3.17
C ARG A 479 5.58 7.10 3.32
N ILE A 480 6.06 5.88 3.58
CA ILE A 480 5.21 4.72 3.86
C ILE A 480 4.37 4.97 5.13
N PRO A 481 3.02 4.92 5.06
CA PRO A 481 2.13 5.25 6.17
C PRO A 481 1.88 4.10 7.14
N VAL A 482 2.38 2.90 6.87
CA VAL A 482 2.27 1.73 7.75
C VAL A 482 3.62 1.40 8.39
N SER A 483 3.60 0.66 9.50
CA SER A 483 4.79 0.21 10.22
C SER A 483 4.72 -1.30 10.43
N GLU A 484 5.86 -1.94 10.69
CA GLU A 484 5.88 -3.34 11.09
C GLU A 484 5.02 -3.58 12.33
N MET A 485 4.45 -4.77 12.41
CA MET A 485 3.50 -5.21 13.43
C MET A 485 2.14 -4.48 13.41
N MET A 486 1.84 -3.64 12.42
CA MET A 486 0.50 -3.06 12.29
C MET A 486 -0.49 -4.07 11.65
N PRO A 487 -1.66 -4.32 12.28
CA PRO A 487 -2.78 -4.93 11.60
C PRO A 487 -3.40 -3.92 10.64
N ILE A 488 -3.65 -4.34 9.41
CA ILE A 488 -4.24 -3.49 8.40
C ILE A 488 -5.46 -4.16 7.77
N GLU A 489 -6.39 -3.34 7.32
CA GLU A 489 -7.55 -3.78 6.54
C GLU A 489 -7.21 -3.74 5.05
N ALA A 490 -7.95 -4.52 4.25
CA ALA A 490 -7.88 -4.38 2.80
C ALA A 490 -8.27 -2.94 2.40
N GLY A 491 -7.57 -2.35 1.43
CA GLY A 491 -7.74 -0.95 1.05
C GLY A 491 -6.93 0.03 1.90
N THR A 492 -6.24 -0.39 2.97
CA THR A 492 -5.33 0.51 3.72
C THR A 492 -4.23 1.01 2.79
N ARG A 493 -4.00 2.33 2.73
CA ARG A 493 -2.88 2.87 1.97
C ARG A 493 -1.56 2.39 2.57
N ILE A 494 -0.69 1.85 1.74
CA ILE A 494 0.63 1.33 2.13
C ILE A 494 1.79 2.10 1.51
N GLY A 495 1.50 3.06 0.62
CA GLY A 495 2.50 3.96 0.06
C GLY A 495 1.99 4.62 -1.21
N TYR A 496 2.92 5.19 -1.95
CA TYR A 496 2.72 5.69 -3.29
C TYR A 496 3.69 5.00 -4.23
N MET A 497 3.25 4.70 -5.45
CA MET A 497 4.09 4.16 -6.50
C MET A 497 5.18 5.16 -6.88
N ASP A 498 6.41 4.69 -7.06
CA ASP A 498 7.60 5.50 -7.29
C ASP A 498 8.70 4.70 -8.02
N ASP A 499 9.87 5.31 -8.23
CA ASP A 499 11.05 4.72 -8.83
C ASP A 499 12.15 4.50 -7.78
N THR A 500 12.18 3.33 -7.11
CA THR A 500 13.27 2.96 -6.18
C THR A 500 13.85 1.58 -6.49
N GLY A 501 15.03 1.24 -5.99
CA GLY A 501 15.70 -0.04 -6.22
C GLY A 501 16.07 -0.27 -7.69
N ASN A 502 15.79 -1.45 -8.23
CA ASN A 502 16.08 -1.81 -9.61
C ASN A 502 15.00 -1.42 -10.64
N SER A 503 14.03 -0.60 -10.22
CA SER A 503 12.97 -0.10 -11.09
C SER A 503 13.49 0.76 -12.27
N VAL A 504 12.79 0.66 -13.40
CA VAL A 504 12.87 1.58 -14.52
C VAL A 504 11.57 2.39 -14.58
N LEU A 505 11.59 3.59 -13.98
CA LEU A 505 10.45 4.51 -13.84
C LEU A 505 9.35 3.99 -12.92
N ASP A 506 8.37 4.85 -12.63
CA ASP A 506 7.31 4.57 -11.67
C ASP A 506 6.44 3.38 -12.10
N HIS A 507 6.49 2.30 -11.33
CA HIS A 507 5.60 1.15 -11.45
C HIS A 507 5.47 0.44 -10.11
N LEU A 508 4.44 -0.41 -9.97
CA LEU A 508 4.25 -1.25 -8.80
C LEU A 508 4.65 -2.68 -9.15
N HIS A 509 5.71 -3.18 -8.54
CA HIS A 509 6.00 -4.60 -8.56
C HIS A 509 5.24 -5.28 -7.40
N PHE A 510 4.34 -6.20 -7.76
CA PHE A 510 3.44 -6.86 -6.83
C PHE A 510 3.52 -8.38 -6.96
N SER A 511 3.70 -9.07 -5.84
CA SER A 511 3.71 -10.54 -5.81
C SER A 511 3.02 -11.11 -4.58
N ILE A 512 2.49 -12.32 -4.73
CA ILE A 512 1.96 -13.13 -3.63
C ILE A 512 2.77 -14.41 -3.53
N HIS A 513 3.03 -14.82 -2.30
CA HIS A 513 3.85 -15.97 -1.93
C HIS A 513 3.06 -16.89 -1.00
N ASP A 514 3.12 -18.20 -1.24
CA ASP A 514 2.54 -19.23 -0.36
C ASP A 514 3.68 -19.98 0.35
N ARG A 515 3.64 -20.01 1.68
CA ARG A 515 4.61 -20.68 2.54
C ARG A 515 4.52 -22.21 2.48
N GLU A 516 3.37 -22.75 2.09
CA GLU A 516 3.21 -24.19 1.94
C GLU A 516 3.92 -24.71 0.68
N LEU A 517 4.27 -23.81 -0.24
CA LEU A 517 5.04 -24.13 -1.43
C LEU A 517 6.52 -23.82 -1.16
N LEU A 518 7.36 -24.84 -1.28
CA LEU A 518 8.81 -24.68 -1.19
C LEU A 518 9.39 -24.51 -2.59
N HIS A 519 10.28 -23.53 -2.76
CA HIS A 519 11.03 -23.35 -3.99
C HIS A 519 12.52 -23.23 -3.68
N ASP A 520 13.34 -24.18 -4.16
CA ASP A 520 14.81 -24.15 -4.06
C ASP A 520 15.37 -23.82 -2.66
N GLY A 521 14.73 -24.32 -1.61
CA GLY A 521 15.13 -24.10 -0.22
C GLY A 521 14.63 -22.77 0.38
N ASN A 522 13.96 -21.93 -0.40
CA ASN A 522 13.19 -20.80 0.10
C ASN A 522 11.90 -21.32 0.78
N PRO A 523 11.57 -20.86 2.01
CA PRO A 523 10.34 -21.23 2.71
C PRO A 523 9.04 -20.76 2.03
N TYR A 524 9.12 -20.08 0.89
CA TYR A 524 7.97 -19.63 0.12
C TYR A 524 8.18 -19.84 -1.37
N ALA A 525 7.08 -19.95 -2.12
CA ALA A 525 7.08 -19.81 -3.57
C ALA A 525 5.99 -18.82 -4.00
N SER A 526 6.27 -18.04 -5.04
CA SER A 526 5.24 -17.17 -5.62
C SER A 526 4.08 -17.98 -6.20
N VAL A 527 2.87 -17.45 -6.07
CA VAL A 527 1.62 -17.98 -6.62
C VAL A 527 0.92 -16.90 -7.44
N ARG A 528 0.10 -17.30 -8.40
CA ARG A 528 -0.61 -16.34 -9.27
C ARG A 528 -1.52 -15.43 -8.42
N PRO A 529 -1.34 -14.10 -8.43
CA PRO A 529 -2.23 -13.14 -7.76
C PRO A 529 -3.59 -13.02 -8.47
N THR A 530 -4.32 -14.13 -8.54
CA THR A 530 -5.60 -14.26 -9.26
C THR A 530 -6.57 -15.15 -8.47
N PRO A 531 -7.89 -14.84 -8.47
CA PRO A 531 -8.52 -13.67 -9.10
C PRO A 531 -8.24 -12.35 -8.35
N MET A 532 -8.23 -11.23 -9.08
CA MET A 532 -7.99 -9.87 -8.56
C MET A 532 -9.09 -8.91 -9.06
N SER A 533 -9.87 -8.33 -8.14
CA SER A 533 -11.01 -7.44 -8.43
C SER A 533 -11.91 -7.99 -9.53
N GLY A 534 -12.31 -9.27 -9.41
CA GLY A 534 -13.15 -9.98 -10.38
C GLY A 534 -12.46 -10.38 -11.69
N VAL A 535 -11.18 -10.06 -11.89
CA VAL A 535 -10.41 -10.43 -13.09
C VAL A 535 -9.56 -11.66 -12.81
N ARG A 536 -9.56 -12.62 -13.74
CA ARG A 536 -8.60 -13.73 -13.74
C ARG A 536 -7.37 -13.34 -14.57
N LEU A 537 -6.20 -13.63 -14.01
CA LEU A 537 -4.88 -13.40 -14.60
C LEU A 537 -4.17 -14.76 -14.75
N GLU A 538 -4.39 -15.43 -15.88
CA GLU A 538 -3.77 -16.70 -16.27
C GLU A 538 -2.50 -16.46 -17.11
N ASP A 539 -1.79 -17.52 -17.49
CA ASP A 539 -0.54 -17.43 -18.26
C ASP A 539 -0.69 -16.70 -19.62
N GLY A 540 -1.91 -16.72 -20.20
CA GLY A 540 -2.24 -16.03 -21.45
C GLY A 540 -2.81 -14.62 -21.28
N ASP A 541 -2.96 -14.13 -20.05
CA ASP A 541 -3.57 -12.83 -19.73
C ASP A 541 -2.52 -11.71 -19.54
N SER A 542 -1.32 -11.91 -20.07
CA SER A 542 -0.29 -10.87 -20.13
C SER A 542 -0.87 -9.64 -20.85
N GLY A 543 -0.68 -8.44 -20.29
CA GLY A 543 -1.27 -7.21 -20.83
C GLY A 543 -2.77 -7.02 -20.54
N ARG A 544 -3.38 -7.84 -19.68
CA ARG A 544 -4.79 -7.69 -19.28
C ARG A 544 -5.01 -6.42 -18.46
N CYS A 545 -6.10 -5.72 -18.76
CA CYS A 545 -6.54 -4.54 -18.00
C CYS A 545 -7.31 -4.96 -16.74
N VAL A 546 -6.90 -4.46 -15.58
CA VAL A 546 -7.51 -4.72 -14.28
C VAL A 546 -8.04 -3.41 -13.71
N CYS A 547 -9.35 -3.30 -13.52
CA CYS A 547 -9.99 -2.13 -12.92
C CYS A 547 -10.30 -2.39 -11.45
N SER A 548 -9.92 -1.44 -10.59
CA SER A 548 -10.05 -1.61 -9.15
C SER A 548 -11.45 -1.29 -8.65
N THR A 549 -11.90 -2.14 -7.74
CA THR A 549 -13.10 -1.95 -6.89
C THR A 549 -12.72 -1.51 -5.46
N THR A 550 -11.43 -1.28 -5.20
CA THR A 550 -10.88 -1.06 -3.86
C THR A 550 -11.09 0.36 -3.39
N HIS A 551 -11.90 0.53 -2.35
CA HIS A 551 -11.97 1.82 -1.67
C HIS A 551 -10.82 1.95 -0.68
N GLU A 552 -10.21 3.13 -0.66
CA GLU A 552 -9.17 3.41 0.32
C GLU A 552 -9.73 3.44 1.74
N TYR A 553 -9.09 2.69 2.63
CA TYR A 553 -9.40 2.68 4.06
C TYR A 553 -8.64 3.80 4.77
N THR A 554 -9.39 4.73 5.37
CA THR A 554 -8.83 5.95 6.00
C THR A 554 -8.76 5.86 7.54
N GLY A 555 -8.87 4.66 8.11
CA GLY A 555 -8.95 4.45 9.57
C GLY A 555 -10.37 4.52 10.12
N GLU A 556 -11.30 5.10 9.38
CA GLU A 556 -12.74 5.00 9.62
C GLU A 556 -13.31 4.09 8.53
N LYS A 557 -13.95 2.97 8.91
CA LYS A 557 -14.77 2.24 7.92
C LYS A 557 -15.89 3.19 7.49
N PRO A 558 -16.10 3.43 6.18
CA PRO A 558 -17.25 4.20 5.73
C PRO A 558 -18.51 3.59 6.33
N MET A 559 -19.20 4.34 7.19
CA MET A 559 -20.44 3.84 7.78
C MET A 559 -21.53 3.87 6.72
N ILE A 560 -22.30 2.79 6.64
CA ILE A 560 -23.55 2.79 5.87
C ILE A 560 -24.54 3.67 6.62
N GLU A 561 -24.82 4.85 6.10
CA GLU A 561 -25.87 5.71 6.65
C GLU A 561 -27.25 5.17 6.24
N ALA A 562 -28.00 4.76 7.25
CA ALA A 562 -29.37 4.29 7.11
C ALA A 562 -30.30 5.43 6.67
N THR A 563 -30.56 5.54 5.37
CA THR A 563 -31.47 6.57 4.83
C THR A 563 -32.90 6.08 4.66
N THR A 564 -33.13 4.75 4.65
CA THR A 564 -34.44 4.16 4.36
C THR A 564 -34.94 3.30 5.52
N PHE A 565 -36.17 3.56 5.96
CA PHE A 565 -36.83 2.86 7.06
C PHE A 565 -38.09 2.16 6.57
N ALA A 566 -38.23 0.86 6.87
CA ALA A 566 -39.45 0.11 6.62
C ALA A 566 -40.55 0.44 7.66
N GLY A 567 -40.15 0.90 8.85
CA GLY A 567 -41.06 1.36 9.89
C GLY A 567 -40.32 2.01 11.04
N GLN A 568 -40.96 2.98 11.69
CA GLN A 568 -40.46 3.67 12.88
C GLN A 568 -41.62 3.87 13.85
N ASN A 569 -41.38 3.60 15.13
CA ASN A 569 -42.33 3.76 16.23
C ASN A 569 -41.62 4.47 17.37
N TRP A 570 -42.37 5.22 18.17
CA TRP A 570 -41.84 5.90 19.34
C TRP A 570 -42.86 5.95 20.48
N LEU A 571 -42.34 6.04 21.70
CA LEU A 571 -43.08 6.36 22.91
C LEU A 571 -42.28 7.39 23.69
N ILE A 572 -42.93 8.45 24.16
CA ILE A 572 -42.30 9.45 25.02
C ILE A 572 -43.24 9.80 26.18
N THR A 573 -42.71 9.80 27.39
CA THR A 573 -43.45 10.15 28.60
C THR A 573 -42.52 10.80 29.62
N PRO A 574 -43.02 11.72 30.48
CA PRO A 574 -42.27 12.14 31.65
C PRO A 574 -41.87 10.94 32.51
N THR A 575 -40.64 10.94 33.00
CA THR A 575 -40.15 9.91 33.94
C THR A 575 -40.84 10.09 35.29
N ALA A 576 -41.32 8.98 35.88
CA ALA A 576 -41.91 9.01 37.21
C ALA A 576 -40.86 9.40 38.27
N LEU A 577 -41.30 10.19 39.23
CA LEU A 577 -40.46 10.59 40.37
C LEU A 577 -40.36 9.45 41.37
N SER A 578 -39.22 9.34 42.05
CA SER A 578 -39.15 8.50 43.24
C SER A 578 -40.06 9.05 44.35
N VAL A 579 -40.45 8.21 45.31
CA VAL A 579 -41.46 8.52 46.34
C VAL A 579 -41.18 9.82 47.12
N ASN A 580 -39.93 10.28 47.18
CA ASN A 580 -39.51 11.49 47.90
C ASN A 580 -38.79 12.52 47.01
N GLU A 581 -38.81 12.36 45.69
CA GLU A 581 -38.20 13.31 44.77
C GLU A 581 -39.13 14.50 44.53
N ALA A 582 -38.59 15.70 44.69
CA ALA A 582 -39.33 16.93 44.45
C ALA A 582 -39.76 17.01 42.98
N GLN A 583 -40.94 17.55 42.73
CA GLN A 583 -41.41 17.74 41.36
C GLN A 583 -40.47 18.71 40.63
N PRO A 584 -39.85 18.28 39.51
CA PRO A 584 -38.93 19.15 38.78
C PRO A 584 -39.71 20.26 38.07
N ASP A 585 -39.08 21.42 37.91
CA ASP A 585 -39.52 22.40 36.94
C ASP A 585 -39.46 21.80 35.53
N ILE A 586 -40.24 22.34 34.60
CA ILE A 586 -40.37 21.78 33.24
C ILE A 586 -39.03 21.70 32.50
N GLU A 587 -38.08 22.59 32.81
CA GLU A 587 -36.72 22.59 32.25
C GLU A 587 -35.84 21.44 32.78
N GLN A 588 -36.14 20.93 33.99
CA GLN A 588 -35.45 19.81 34.61
C GLN A 588 -36.22 18.49 34.47
N GLN A 589 -37.41 18.52 33.85
CA GLN A 589 -38.23 17.33 33.66
C GLN A 589 -37.51 16.32 32.77
N LYS A 590 -37.29 15.13 33.32
CA LYS A 590 -36.74 13.99 32.57
C LYS A 590 -37.85 13.27 31.82
N PHE A 591 -37.52 12.77 30.65
CA PHE A 591 -38.40 11.97 29.80
C PHE A 591 -37.79 10.60 29.57
N LEU A 592 -38.65 9.60 29.53
CA LEU A 592 -38.35 8.29 28.96
C LEU A 592 -38.78 8.33 27.50
N LEU A 593 -37.81 8.17 26.59
CA LEU A 593 -38.01 8.09 25.15
C LEU A 593 -37.63 6.69 24.68
N VAL A 594 -38.57 5.99 24.06
CA VAL A 594 -38.35 4.69 23.42
C VAL A 594 -38.51 4.87 21.92
N LEU A 595 -37.53 4.43 21.14
CA LEU A 595 -37.52 4.45 19.68
C LEU A 595 -37.37 3.01 19.19
N SER A 596 -38.19 2.56 18.26
CA SER A 596 -38.05 1.23 17.65
C SER A 596 -38.40 1.26 16.18
N GLY A 597 -37.83 0.33 15.41
CA GLY A 597 -38.09 0.32 13.97
C GLY A 597 -37.26 -0.70 13.22
N VAL A 598 -37.35 -0.60 11.90
CA VAL A 598 -36.65 -1.47 10.95
C VAL A 598 -36.01 -0.60 9.88
N VAL A 599 -34.68 -0.69 9.74
CA VAL A 599 -33.92 -0.06 8.68
C VAL A 599 -33.72 -1.03 7.51
N ILE A 600 -33.71 -0.51 6.29
CA ILE A 600 -33.33 -1.23 5.07
C ILE A 600 -31.87 -0.87 4.74
N ILE A 601 -31.01 -1.88 4.59
CA ILE A 601 -29.57 -1.70 4.33
C ILE A 601 -29.06 -2.41 3.07
N ASP A 602 -29.75 -3.45 2.61
CA ASP A 602 -29.42 -4.22 1.39
C ASP A 602 -27.92 -4.55 1.24
N LEU A 603 -27.34 -5.12 2.30
CA LEU A 603 -25.93 -5.47 2.35
C LEU A 603 -25.69 -6.86 1.76
N LYS A 604 -24.99 -6.94 0.63
CA LYS A 604 -24.60 -8.22 0.00
C LYS A 604 -23.26 -8.73 0.53
N GLY A 605 -23.17 -10.02 0.85
CA GLY A 605 -21.88 -10.68 1.07
C GLY A 605 -21.06 -10.76 -0.22
N ASN A 606 -19.74 -10.87 -0.08
CA ASN A 606 -18.80 -10.83 -1.21
C ASN A 606 -17.86 -12.06 -1.28
N SER A 607 -18.01 -13.02 -0.37
CA SER A 607 -17.15 -14.20 -0.29
C SER A 607 -17.86 -15.36 0.41
N GLY A 608 -17.70 -16.58 -0.11
CA GLY A 608 -18.14 -17.81 0.59
C GLY A 608 -17.23 -18.20 1.76
N ALA A 609 -15.99 -17.70 1.78
CA ALA A 609 -15.01 -18.03 2.81
C ALA A 609 -14.83 -16.94 3.88
N GLN A 610 -15.35 -15.72 3.65
CA GLN A 610 -15.10 -14.58 4.52
C GLN A 610 -16.38 -13.79 4.82
N TRP A 611 -16.45 -13.28 6.05
CA TRP A 611 -17.51 -12.35 6.47
C TRP A 611 -17.21 -10.94 6.00
N ARG A 612 -18.10 -10.37 5.18
CA ARG A 612 -18.13 -8.94 4.92
C ARG A 612 -18.70 -8.24 6.15
N ARG A 613 -17.92 -7.36 6.78
CA ARG A 613 -18.32 -6.61 7.98
C ARG A 613 -18.41 -5.11 7.72
N GLU A 614 -19.55 -4.52 8.04
CA GLU A 614 -19.85 -3.11 7.86
C GLU A 614 -20.41 -2.51 9.16
N THR A 615 -20.25 -1.20 9.35
CA THR A 615 -20.93 -0.46 10.42
C THR A 615 -22.08 0.34 9.82
N VAL A 616 -23.29 0.12 10.33
CA VAL A 616 -24.50 0.86 9.94
C VAL A 616 -24.78 1.94 10.98
N SER A 617 -24.84 3.19 10.54
CA SER A 617 -25.32 4.32 11.34
C SER A 617 -26.83 4.43 11.19
N ILE A 618 -27.57 4.20 12.28
CA ILE A 618 -29.03 4.30 12.34
C ILE A 618 -29.42 5.55 13.10
N ARG A 619 -30.12 6.47 12.42
CA ARG A 619 -30.59 7.75 12.98
C ARG A 619 -32.13 7.82 12.93
N PRO A 620 -32.83 7.28 13.95
CA PRO A 620 -34.29 7.34 14.00
C PRO A 620 -34.80 8.77 14.06
N ASP A 621 -36.06 8.95 13.67
CA ASP A 621 -36.76 10.22 13.82
C ASP A 621 -36.87 10.65 15.29
N LEU A 622 -36.18 11.73 15.64
CA LEU A 622 -36.29 12.39 16.95
C LEU A 622 -37.26 13.57 16.93
N PHE A 623 -37.57 14.13 15.77
CA PHE A 623 -38.31 15.38 15.70
C PHE A 623 -39.76 15.19 16.15
N ASN A 624 -40.46 14.19 15.59
CA ASN A 624 -41.86 13.94 15.91
C ASN A 624 -42.13 13.59 17.39
N PRO A 625 -41.41 12.65 18.05
CA PRO A 625 -41.65 12.38 19.47
C PRO A 625 -41.38 13.60 20.35
N LEU A 626 -40.33 14.37 20.09
CA LEU A 626 -40.01 15.55 20.88
C LEU A 626 -41.06 16.64 20.70
N GLN A 627 -41.50 16.90 19.46
CA GLN A 627 -42.57 17.85 19.17
C GLN A 627 -43.90 17.44 19.84
N TYR A 628 -44.22 16.14 19.82
CA TYR A 628 -45.38 15.61 20.53
C TYR A 628 -45.32 15.91 22.04
N ALA A 629 -44.19 15.62 22.69
CA ALA A 629 -44.02 15.88 24.12
C ALA A 629 -44.12 17.38 24.45
N VAL A 630 -43.50 18.24 23.63
CA VAL A 630 -43.60 19.70 23.77
C VAL A 630 -45.05 20.16 23.76
N ALA A 631 -45.82 19.74 22.75
CA ALA A 631 -47.24 20.12 22.63
C ALA A 631 -48.11 19.51 23.74
N ARG A 632 -47.89 18.24 24.08
CA ARG A 632 -48.70 17.48 25.04
C ARG A 632 -48.53 17.94 26.48
N HIS A 633 -47.34 18.41 26.83
CA HIS A 633 -46.97 18.81 28.19
C HIS A 633 -46.78 20.32 28.36
N GLY A 634 -47.00 21.12 27.32
CA GLY A 634 -46.90 22.58 27.38
C GLY A 634 -45.48 23.06 27.68
N ILE A 635 -44.46 22.42 27.09
CA ILE A 635 -43.06 22.80 27.28
C ILE A 635 -42.82 24.15 26.58
N PRO A 636 -42.33 25.18 27.29
CA PRO A 636 -42.01 26.46 26.67
C PRO A 636 -40.99 26.31 25.54
N THR A 637 -41.27 26.86 24.37
CA THR A 637 -40.37 26.85 23.22
C THR A 637 -39.72 28.22 23.00
N PRO A 638 -38.50 28.28 22.44
CA PRO A 638 -37.93 29.54 21.97
C PRO A 638 -38.83 30.26 20.95
N PRO A 639 -38.69 31.60 20.79
CA PRO A 639 -39.42 32.35 19.77
C PRO A 639 -39.14 31.81 18.35
N GLY A 640 -40.19 31.68 17.56
CA GLY A 640 -40.13 31.23 16.16
C GLY A 640 -40.64 29.82 15.93
N THR A 641 -40.26 29.24 14.79
CA THR A 641 -40.72 27.92 14.33
C THR A 641 -39.60 26.89 14.44
N GLY A 642 -39.87 25.75 15.09
CA GLY A 642 -38.92 24.63 15.16
C GLY A 642 -38.54 24.14 13.77
N GLY A 643 -37.26 23.87 13.56
CA GLY A 643 -36.68 23.53 12.24
C GLY A 643 -36.26 24.75 11.40
N ASN A 644 -36.74 25.96 11.72
CA ASN A 644 -36.35 27.20 11.03
C ASN A 644 -35.55 28.15 11.93
N ASN A 645 -35.99 28.33 13.18
CA ASN A 645 -35.38 29.25 14.14
C ASN A 645 -34.59 28.54 15.25
N TYR A 646 -35.03 27.33 15.60
CA TYR A 646 -34.41 26.51 16.63
C TYR A 646 -34.49 25.03 16.25
N TRP A 647 -33.54 24.23 16.72
CA TRP A 647 -33.59 22.77 16.64
C TRP A 647 -34.01 22.19 18.00
N LEU A 648 -34.62 21.01 17.97
CA LEU A 648 -34.93 20.21 19.16
C LEU A 648 -33.93 19.06 19.26
N GLY A 649 -33.45 18.78 20.46
CA GLY A 649 -32.63 17.61 20.72
C GLY A 649 -32.97 16.92 22.03
N PHE A 650 -32.37 15.76 22.23
CA PHE A 650 -32.53 14.97 23.43
C PHE A 650 -31.17 14.80 24.10
N GLN A 651 -30.96 15.50 25.22
CA GLN A 651 -29.75 15.38 26.02
C GLN A 651 -29.86 14.15 26.92
N VAL A 652 -29.00 13.16 26.69
CA VAL A 652 -29.11 11.82 27.27
C VAL A 652 -28.38 11.75 28.61
N GLU A 653 -29.03 11.12 29.59
CA GLU A 653 -28.41 10.71 30.85
C GLU A 653 -28.18 9.20 30.92
N GLN A 654 -29.15 8.41 30.45
CA GLN A 654 -29.07 6.94 30.40
C GLN A 654 -29.57 6.43 29.05
N TRP A 655 -29.00 5.33 28.58
CA TRP A 655 -29.36 4.71 27.31
C TRP A 655 -29.26 3.19 27.37
N ALA A 656 -30.10 2.51 26.61
CA ALA A 656 -30.05 1.07 26.38
C ALA A 656 -30.46 0.79 24.92
N PRO A 657 -29.53 0.87 23.95
CA PRO A 657 -29.78 0.47 22.57
C PRO A 657 -29.73 -1.05 22.41
N PHE A 658 -30.47 -1.53 21.42
CA PHE A 658 -30.52 -2.90 20.95
C PHE A 658 -30.72 -2.91 19.44
N ALA A 659 -30.02 -3.81 18.74
CA ALA A 659 -30.22 -4.05 17.33
C ALA A 659 -30.11 -5.55 17.01
N ALA A 660 -30.84 -6.01 15.99
CA ALA A 660 -30.82 -7.41 15.56
C ALA A 660 -31.09 -7.55 14.06
N VAL A 661 -30.59 -8.64 13.47
CA VAL A 661 -30.97 -9.07 12.12
C VAL A 661 -32.48 -9.31 12.07
N SER A 662 -33.15 -8.80 11.02
CA SER A 662 -34.61 -8.96 10.87
C SER A 662 -35.08 -9.42 9.50
N SER A 663 -34.23 -9.32 8.47
CA SER A 663 -34.50 -9.92 7.16
C SER A 663 -33.20 -10.25 6.45
N MET A 664 -33.11 -11.48 5.97
CA MET A 664 -31.97 -12.02 5.23
C MET A 664 -32.48 -12.87 4.06
N PHE A 665 -31.67 -12.97 3.00
CA PHE A 665 -31.98 -13.71 1.79
C PHE A 665 -30.69 -14.33 1.25
N ASN A 666 -30.74 -15.58 0.77
CA ASN A 666 -29.66 -16.20 0.00
C ASN A 666 -30.29 -16.69 -1.31
N GLN A 667 -29.68 -16.31 -2.44
CA GLN A 667 -30.27 -16.48 -3.76
C GLN A 667 -30.16 -17.92 -4.32
N ASN A 668 -29.10 -18.67 -3.98
CA ASN A 668 -28.90 -20.03 -4.46
C ASN A 668 -28.91 -21.04 -3.30
N GLU A 669 -28.03 -22.03 -3.35
CA GLU A 669 -27.87 -23.01 -2.28
C GLU A 669 -27.07 -22.38 -1.14
N SER A 670 -27.64 -22.39 0.07
CA SER A 670 -26.97 -21.88 1.27
C SER A 670 -25.84 -22.83 1.70
N VAL A 671 -24.68 -22.68 1.09
CA VAL A 671 -23.45 -23.35 1.50
C VAL A 671 -22.68 -22.42 2.43
N ASP A 672 -22.79 -22.64 3.74
CA ASP A 672 -22.08 -21.86 4.77
C ASP A 672 -22.40 -20.35 4.77
N SER A 673 -23.66 -20.01 4.44
CA SER A 673 -24.13 -18.63 4.51
C SER A 673 -24.33 -18.16 5.95
N GLY A 674 -24.01 -16.89 6.20
CA GLY A 674 -23.97 -16.34 7.55
C GLY A 674 -24.46 -14.90 7.62
N PHE A 675 -25.18 -14.57 8.69
CA PHE A 675 -25.69 -13.23 8.96
C PHE A 675 -25.53 -12.92 10.45
N ALA A 676 -24.94 -11.77 10.77
CA ALA A 676 -24.74 -11.37 12.16
C ALA A 676 -24.98 -9.87 12.39
N VAL A 677 -25.37 -9.57 13.62
CA VAL A 677 -25.12 -8.28 14.26
C VAL A 677 -24.05 -8.56 15.30
N ASP A 678 -22.84 -8.05 15.07
CA ASP A 678 -21.68 -8.32 15.91
C ASP A 678 -21.75 -7.46 17.19
N VAL A 679 -21.98 -6.15 17.03
CA VAL A 679 -22.00 -5.16 18.12
C VAL A 679 -23.00 -4.05 17.81
N TRP A 680 -23.62 -3.47 18.84
CA TRP A 680 -24.35 -2.20 18.74
C TRP A 680 -24.00 -1.26 19.89
N ARG A 681 -24.00 0.04 19.60
CA ARG A 681 -23.60 1.10 20.54
C ARG A 681 -24.27 2.43 20.20
N PRO A 682 -24.41 3.38 21.14
CA PRO A 682 -24.77 4.75 20.77
C PRO A 682 -23.78 5.30 19.76
N ASN A 683 -24.28 6.07 18.79
CA ASN A 683 -23.42 6.92 17.98
C ASN A 683 -22.73 7.94 18.90
N PRO A 684 -21.48 8.39 18.63
CA PRO A 684 -20.83 9.40 19.45
C PRO A 684 -21.76 10.59 19.69
N PHE A 685 -21.94 10.92 20.97
CA PHE A 685 -22.84 11.99 21.34
C PHE A 685 -22.35 13.32 20.79
N VAL A 686 -23.31 14.12 20.33
CA VAL A 686 -23.02 15.43 19.74
C VAL A 686 -22.97 16.47 20.85
N THR A 687 -22.11 17.47 20.67
CA THR A 687 -22.07 18.69 21.46
C THR A 687 -22.55 19.85 20.60
N ALA A 688 -23.42 20.70 21.14
CA ALA A 688 -23.92 21.88 20.45
C ALA A 688 -24.00 23.10 21.39
N THR A 689 -24.17 24.29 20.82
CA THR A 689 -24.37 25.52 21.58
C THR A 689 -25.86 25.76 21.79
N GLY A 690 -26.27 26.06 23.02
CA GLY A 690 -27.64 26.46 23.38
C GLY A 690 -27.89 27.96 23.27
N PHE A 691 -29.13 28.40 23.47
CA PHE A 691 -29.55 29.81 23.34
C PHE A 691 -28.82 30.78 24.29
N SER A 692 -28.36 30.32 25.46
CA SER A 692 -27.62 31.09 26.46
C SER A 692 -26.10 31.00 26.29
N ASN A 693 -25.63 30.55 25.12
CA ASN A 693 -24.22 30.22 24.87
C ASN A 693 -23.68 29.12 25.80
N THR A 694 -24.57 28.32 26.39
CA THR A 694 -24.22 27.15 27.19
C THR A 694 -23.91 25.97 26.28
N THR A 695 -22.90 25.18 26.63
CA THR A 695 -22.61 23.92 25.95
C THR A 695 -23.69 22.89 26.32
N LEU A 696 -24.38 22.38 25.30
CA LEU A 696 -25.26 21.22 25.38
C LEU A 696 -24.44 19.99 24.98
N ASP A 697 -24.05 19.18 25.95
CA ASP A 697 -23.31 17.93 25.75
C ASP A 697 -24.28 16.73 25.66
N LYS A 698 -23.75 15.55 25.33
CA LYS A 698 -24.49 14.26 25.36
C LYS A 698 -25.77 14.24 24.53
N LEU A 699 -25.80 14.94 23.40
CA LEU A 699 -26.97 14.94 22.51
C LEU A 699 -27.04 13.62 21.74
N PHE A 700 -28.18 12.94 21.83
CA PHE A 700 -28.41 11.70 21.10
C PHE A 700 -28.39 11.95 19.58
N SER A 701 -27.60 11.17 18.86
CA SER A 701 -27.42 11.29 17.40
C SER A 701 -27.71 9.99 16.65
N GLY A 702 -28.21 8.95 17.32
CA GLY A 702 -28.48 7.63 16.76
C GLY A 702 -27.68 6.51 17.42
N ILE A 703 -27.63 5.35 16.75
CA ILE A 703 -26.82 4.19 17.13
C ILE A 703 -25.95 3.74 15.96
N GLN A 704 -24.84 3.09 16.28
CA GLN A 704 -24.02 2.34 15.32
C GLN A 704 -24.24 0.84 15.55
N VAL A 705 -24.38 0.09 14.46
CA VAL A 705 -24.59 -1.36 14.47
C VAL A 705 -23.58 -2.00 13.53
N ASP A 706 -22.67 -2.80 14.06
CA ASP A 706 -21.75 -3.59 13.26
C ASP A 706 -22.47 -4.86 12.79
N VAL A 707 -22.55 -5.05 11.48
CA VAL A 707 -23.26 -6.16 10.83
C VAL A 707 -22.29 -6.97 9.98
N ALA A 708 -22.58 -8.26 9.82
CA ALA A 708 -21.76 -9.16 9.01
C ALA A 708 -22.62 -10.03 8.08
N VAL A 709 -22.14 -10.24 6.85
CA VAL A 709 -22.74 -11.13 5.86
C VAL A 709 -21.67 -12.02 5.24
N ARG A 710 -21.92 -13.32 5.17
CA ARG A 710 -21.07 -14.32 4.50
C ARG A 710 -21.87 -14.97 3.39
N ASP A 711 -21.16 -15.32 2.31
CA ASP A 711 -21.63 -15.86 1.02
C ASP A 711 -21.76 -14.80 -0.09
N THR A 712 -21.41 -15.18 -1.32
CA THR A 712 -21.35 -14.29 -2.49
C THR A 712 -22.73 -13.90 -3.04
N ASP A 713 -23.78 -14.60 -2.60
CA ASP A 713 -25.16 -14.42 -3.00
C ASP A 713 -26.12 -14.24 -1.80
N ALA A 714 -25.56 -14.07 -0.60
CA ALA A 714 -26.29 -13.70 0.60
C ALA A 714 -26.51 -12.18 0.72
N TRP A 715 -27.67 -11.80 1.22
CA TRP A 715 -28.13 -10.43 1.42
C TRP A 715 -28.70 -10.26 2.82
N LEU A 716 -28.17 -9.29 3.57
CA LEU A 716 -28.80 -8.76 4.77
C LEU A 716 -29.63 -7.53 4.39
N HIS A 717 -30.94 -7.74 4.26
CA HIS A 717 -31.84 -6.67 3.82
C HIS A 717 -32.21 -5.70 4.94
N ARG A 718 -32.43 -6.20 6.16
CA ARG A 718 -33.02 -5.38 7.24
C ARG A 718 -32.43 -5.64 8.62
N VAL A 719 -32.22 -4.55 9.35
CA VAL A 719 -31.85 -4.56 10.78
C VAL A 719 -32.99 -3.92 11.57
N SER A 720 -33.43 -4.58 12.64
CA SER A 720 -34.38 -4.02 13.60
C SER A 720 -33.63 -3.35 14.74
N TYR A 721 -34.20 -2.29 15.31
CA TYR A 721 -33.64 -1.61 16.46
C TYR A 721 -34.69 -1.32 17.54
N ASN A 722 -34.23 -1.26 18.80
CA ASN A 722 -34.97 -0.76 19.94
C ASN A 722 -34.02 0.06 20.81
N ILE A 723 -34.37 1.31 21.11
CA ILE A 723 -33.51 2.25 21.81
C ILE A 723 -34.33 2.87 22.92
N VAL A 724 -33.89 2.66 24.16
CA VAL A 724 -34.47 3.30 25.33
C VAL A 724 -33.52 4.40 25.80
N LEU A 725 -34.04 5.62 25.95
CA LEU A 725 -33.30 6.79 26.38
C LEU A 725 -34.01 7.42 27.57
N GLN A 726 -33.24 7.86 28.56
CA GLN A 726 -33.70 8.76 29.61
C GLN A 726 -32.88 10.04 29.54
N GLY A 727 -33.55 11.19 29.52
CA GLY A 727 -32.88 12.46 29.29
C GLY A 727 -33.83 13.65 29.32
N ARG A 728 -33.39 14.78 28.78
CA ARG A 728 -34.14 16.04 28.74
C ARG A 728 -34.31 16.53 27.31
N ILE A 729 -35.43 17.20 27.05
CA ILE A 729 -35.65 17.92 25.80
C ILE A 729 -34.90 19.24 25.90
N VAL A 730 -34.05 19.52 24.92
CA VAL A 730 -33.25 20.75 24.86
C VAL A 730 -33.44 21.45 23.52
N PHE A 731 -33.17 22.75 23.51
CA PHE A 731 -33.29 23.61 22.34
C PHE A 731 -31.98 24.33 22.07
N GLY A 732 -31.62 24.48 20.79
CA GLY A 732 -30.52 25.34 20.37
C GLY A 732 -30.86 26.17 19.14
N PRO A 733 -30.13 27.28 18.90
CA PRO A 733 -30.34 28.13 17.75
C PRO A 733 -29.93 27.41 16.46
N ILE A 734 -30.65 27.67 15.37
CA ILE A 734 -30.18 27.35 14.02
C ILE A 734 -29.33 28.53 13.56
N ILE A 735 -28.01 28.30 13.49
CA ILE A 735 -27.06 29.29 12.98
C ILE A 735 -26.97 29.05 11.46
N ILE A 736 -27.53 29.96 10.67
CA ILE A 736 -27.32 29.97 9.23
C ILE A 736 -25.93 30.55 9.00
N THR A 737 -24.95 29.68 8.81
CA THR A 737 -23.59 30.05 8.37
C THR A 737 -23.51 30.18 6.88
#